data_AF-A0A1N7Q034-F1
#
_entry.id   AF-A0A1N7Q034-F1
#
_cell.length_a   1.000
_cell.length_b   1.000
_cell.length_c   1.000
_cell.angle_alpha   90.00
_cell.angle_beta   90.00
_cell.angle_gamma   90.00
#
_symmetry.space_group_name_H-M   'P 1'
#
loop_
_entity.id
_entity.type
_entity.pdbx_description
1 polymer ?
#
loop_
_entity_poly.entity_id
_entity_poly.type
_entity_poly.pdbx_seq_one_letter_code
_entity_poly.pdbx_strand_id
1 'polypeptide(L)'
;MIQFTKLRLSGFKSFVDPTELLIAPGMTGVVGPNGCGKSNLVEALRWVMGETSAKQMRGGEMDDVIFGGTSHRPARNLAEVTVVLDNAARTAPALFNDAAEIEVTRRIERGDGSDYRFNGKPVRARDVQLLFADAATGARSTAMVSQGRVGALINAKPSQRRSLLEEAAGIGGLYTRRHEAELRLKAAEANLERLSDVMGALETQLGSLRRQARQAQRYRQLSEAVRATEALLLYRRWAEALTTLEEARQRLRDAESRVADITGFAAHASTEQALAAAAMPALRDADVEAGARLQRLIITREQLDAEERRLVSQYQQAELRLRQVQEDLAREASRTQDAGQALEALLEEQALLDDASQGEEDMEVAARERVSQLGQQVEEEEGAVARLTHELARQDAARQAAERHLNDVMVRHQRLRQRYQELAAAVAEAERQVDPDDGILLARDRVEEAAEQLEELRLRAEEADEAAERAQEAYQQSRDALQDATSVRTRLRVECDALSAVLAQAAGDGDWSPVLDAIRVREGYEQALAAALGDDLSASEDARAPVFWLTLPPQSAAPALPPGVVPLSEVVEAPPALARRLAQIGLLAEGQRGDSLRHLLMPGQRLVSVEGALWRWDGLTGQAGAPSAAAIRLQQQNRLGHLRGDLAQAEQALEQATAVAEQARHQQDQAVATARTVRESVRATESQLASARTALAEEERKAQAAQARLAALSAQQDQAGTDLEDAAMDQEAAAEALESVPDSAVLRGELDQVRASLSERRLWLSEARLTLERVLRDAGERRQRLLRVRDEISGWQQRQQGAAAQQATLEQRQQDLSEELEILRDKPQEIAESRLVLLDAIAEAEQVRAAASDALAVGESRLAEADRALREAEKGISGLREDRVRAESAVEQGEQAVRQYAAAIAERLDCTPVQARVLARLEDTPAGAGDAEPGTAIPVLSGAMAASMPLGDVESRLQKLVRDRDALGAVNLRAEQEAGELDQQMTTLTTERDDLVAAIARLRQGIAELNREGRQRLVASFEKVDTHFRRLFTRLFGGGRAHLALTESDDPLEAGLEIYASPPGKRLQILSLLSGGEQAMTAIALLFAVFLVNPAPICVLDEVDAPLDDANVDRFCSLLSELTRLAALSESEGGIANGGTRFLVITHHRMTMARMDRLYGVTMAERGVSKLVSVDLRAAEALREMA
;
A
#
# COMPACT_ATOMS: atom_id res chain seq x y z
N MET A 1 5.11 11.20 37.63
CA MET A 1 4.20 11.27 36.47
C MET A 1 4.61 12.46 35.60
N ILE A 2 4.49 12.35 34.27
CA ILE A 2 4.78 13.45 33.33
C ILE A 2 3.70 14.54 33.47
N GLN A 3 4.06 15.82 33.45
CA GLN A 3 3.14 16.94 33.71
C GLN A 3 3.10 17.96 32.56
N PHE A 4 1.92 18.37 32.10
CA PHE A 4 1.77 19.37 31.03
C PHE A 4 2.01 20.78 31.54
N THR A 5 3.12 21.43 31.17
CA THR A 5 3.48 22.77 31.66
C THR A 5 3.06 23.88 30.71
N LYS A 6 3.19 23.65 29.40
CA LYS A 6 2.99 24.70 28.39
C LYS A 6 2.48 24.15 27.07
N LEU A 7 1.62 24.93 26.42
CA LEU A 7 1.24 24.75 25.03
C LEU A 7 1.68 25.99 24.24
N ARG A 8 2.45 25.79 23.18
CA ARG A 8 2.78 26.83 22.19
C ARG A 8 2.16 26.47 20.85
N LEU A 9 1.59 27.46 20.17
CA LEU A 9 1.05 27.28 18.84
C LEU A 9 1.34 28.51 17.96
N SER A 10 1.60 28.27 16.68
CA SER A 10 1.90 29.29 15.68
C SER A 10 1.35 28.87 14.32
N GLY A 11 0.68 29.78 13.62
CA GLY A 11 0.06 29.51 12.32
C GLY A 11 -1.08 28.47 12.34
N PHE A 12 -1.58 28.11 13.52
CA PHE A 12 -2.57 27.03 13.71
C PHE A 12 -3.98 27.61 13.76
N LYS A 13 -4.79 27.29 12.73
CA LYS A 13 -6.15 27.82 12.54
C LYS A 13 -6.20 29.32 12.78
N SER A 14 -7.03 29.81 13.70
CA SER A 14 -7.17 31.25 13.98
C SER A 14 -6.00 31.88 14.74
N PHE A 15 -5.02 31.10 15.23
CA PHE A 15 -3.85 31.61 15.96
C PHE A 15 -2.67 31.82 15.01
N VAL A 16 -2.63 33.01 14.39
CA VAL A 16 -1.60 33.38 13.41
C VAL A 16 -0.26 33.68 14.06
N ASP A 17 -0.27 34.41 15.17
CA ASP A 17 0.93 34.83 15.87
C ASP A 17 1.30 33.82 16.98
N PRO A 18 2.60 33.61 17.28
CA PRO A 18 3.04 32.70 18.32
C PRO A 18 2.34 32.98 19.65
N THR A 19 1.57 31.99 20.11
CA THR A 19 0.74 32.09 21.30
C THR A 19 1.15 31.03 22.30
N GLU A 20 1.26 31.43 23.57
CA GLU A 20 1.65 30.54 24.66
C GLU A 20 0.55 30.48 25.72
N LEU A 21 0.13 29.26 26.07
CA LEU A 21 -0.82 28.97 27.15
C LEU A 21 -0.08 28.23 28.27
N LEU A 22 -0.06 28.80 29.48
CA LEU A 22 0.53 28.14 30.66
C LEU A 22 -0.51 27.25 31.32
N ILE A 23 -0.15 25.99 31.53
CA ILE A 23 -1.00 24.97 32.15
C ILE A 23 -0.48 24.76 33.59
N ALA A 24 -1.03 25.55 34.52
CA ALA A 24 -0.65 25.54 35.93
C ALA A 24 -1.56 24.60 36.76
N PRO A 25 -1.15 24.21 37.98
CA PRO A 25 -1.98 23.41 38.88
C PRO A 25 -3.32 24.09 39.20
N GLY A 26 -4.39 23.30 39.32
CA GLY A 26 -5.76 23.78 39.58
C GLY A 26 -6.64 23.83 38.33
N MET A 27 -7.68 24.68 38.37
CA MET A 27 -8.63 24.89 37.29
C MET A 27 -8.30 26.13 36.46
N THR A 28 -7.96 25.92 35.20
CA THR A 28 -7.73 26.98 34.21
C THR A 28 -8.92 27.05 33.27
N GLY A 29 -9.66 28.16 33.29
CA GLY A 29 -10.76 28.41 32.37
C GLY A 29 -10.29 29.12 31.10
N VAL A 30 -10.85 28.76 29.94
CA VAL A 30 -10.65 29.46 28.67
C VAL A 30 -12.00 29.97 28.19
N VAL A 31 -12.13 31.29 28.03
CA VAL A 31 -13.41 31.98 27.84
C VAL A 31 -13.35 32.96 26.67
N GLY A 32 -14.49 33.29 26.07
CA GLY A 32 -14.57 34.22 24.94
C GLY A 32 -15.86 34.06 24.13
N PRO A 33 -16.25 35.05 23.30
CA PRO A 33 -17.46 35.00 22.50
C PRO A 33 -17.47 33.84 21.49
N ASN A 34 -18.64 33.39 21.06
CA ASN A 34 -18.76 32.28 20.10
C ASN A 34 -18.06 32.63 18.79
N GLY A 35 -17.30 31.69 18.24
CA GLY A 35 -16.50 31.89 17.02
C GLY A 35 -15.11 32.51 17.23
N CYS A 36 -14.66 32.80 18.47
CA CYS A 36 -13.34 33.40 18.71
C CYS A 36 -12.14 32.44 18.69
N GLY A 37 -12.33 31.15 18.35
CA GLY A 37 -11.25 30.17 18.23
C GLY A 37 -10.87 29.41 19.51
N LYS A 38 -11.72 29.42 20.56
CA LYS A 38 -11.45 28.70 21.83
C LYS A 38 -11.16 27.21 21.64
N SER A 39 -12.01 26.52 20.87
CA SER A 39 -11.86 25.08 20.61
C SER A 39 -10.58 24.74 19.82
N ASN A 40 -9.98 25.72 19.12
CA ASN A 40 -8.73 25.50 18.38
C ASN A 40 -7.56 25.21 19.34
N LEU A 41 -7.61 25.63 20.61
CA LEU A 41 -6.59 25.28 21.62
C LEU A 41 -6.65 23.80 22.02
N VAL A 42 -7.86 23.21 22.12
CA VAL A 42 -8.05 21.78 22.38
C VAL A 42 -7.60 20.96 21.19
N GLU A 43 -7.95 21.42 20.00
CA GLU A 43 -7.55 20.80 18.75
C GLU A 43 -6.02 20.81 18.60
N ALA A 44 -5.35 21.93 18.91
CA ALA A 44 -3.89 22.00 18.94
C ALA A 44 -3.29 20.92 19.85
N LEU A 45 -3.81 20.78 21.08
CA LEU A 45 -3.41 19.72 22.01
C LEU A 45 -3.65 18.31 21.43
N ARG A 46 -4.82 18.02 20.86
CA ARG A 46 -5.12 16.71 20.24
C ARG A 46 -4.19 16.38 19.08
N TRP A 47 -3.91 17.39 18.26
CA TRP A 47 -3.11 17.25 17.06
C TRP A 47 -1.66 16.90 17.39
N VAL A 48 -1.03 17.62 18.32
CA VAL A 48 0.34 17.30 18.78
C VAL A 48 0.41 15.98 19.56
N MET A 49 -0.68 15.53 20.18
CA MET A 49 -0.73 14.24 20.90
C MET A 49 -1.03 13.01 20.02
N GLY A 50 -1.23 13.18 18.71
CA GLY A 50 -1.33 12.03 17.80
C GLY A 50 -2.59 11.92 16.92
N GLU A 51 -3.52 12.89 16.95
CA GLU A 51 -4.73 12.79 16.12
C GLU A 51 -4.42 13.00 14.63
N THR A 52 -4.85 12.06 13.78
CA THR A 52 -4.55 12.03 12.34
C THR A 52 -5.78 12.21 11.47
N SER A 53 -6.98 12.29 12.05
CA SER A 53 -8.22 12.51 11.31
C SER A 53 -8.56 14.01 11.16
N ALA A 54 -8.53 14.51 9.93
CA ALA A 54 -8.95 15.89 9.60
C ALA A 54 -10.40 16.18 10.02
N LYS A 55 -11.31 15.20 9.86
CA LYS A 55 -12.71 15.29 10.28
C LYS A 55 -12.86 15.53 11.79
N GLN A 56 -12.01 14.89 12.61
CA GLN A 56 -12.02 15.08 14.07
C GLN A 56 -11.41 16.43 14.50
N MET A 57 -10.61 17.02 13.60
CA MET A 57 -10.03 18.35 13.72
C MET A 57 -10.94 19.44 13.14
N ARG A 58 -12.23 19.15 12.85
CA ARG A 58 -13.19 20.09 12.25
C ARG A 58 -12.70 20.71 10.93
N GLY A 59 -12.01 19.91 10.11
CA GLY A 59 -11.57 20.24 8.74
C GLY A 59 -11.93 19.14 7.75
N GLY A 60 -11.86 19.45 6.45
CA GLY A 60 -11.98 18.46 5.38
C GLY A 60 -10.66 17.73 5.15
N GLU A 61 -9.56 18.48 5.10
CA GLU A 61 -8.20 17.98 4.90
C GLU A 61 -7.29 18.33 6.09
N MET A 62 -6.16 17.64 6.22
CA MET A 62 -5.23 17.92 7.31
C MET A 62 -4.59 19.31 7.19
N ASP A 63 -4.48 19.84 5.97
CA ASP A 63 -3.96 21.20 5.69
C ASP A 63 -4.89 22.31 6.22
N ASP A 64 -6.15 22.01 6.53
CA ASP A 64 -7.11 22.94 7.12
C ASP A 64 -6.77 23.33 8.57
N VAL A 65 -5.79 22.67 9.18
CA VAL A 65 -5.24 23.11 10.48
C VAL A 65 -4.31 24.33 10.34
N ILE A 66 -3.87 24.65 9.12
CA ILE A 66 -3.04 25.83 8.82
C ILE A 66 -3.94 27.05 8.62
N PHE A 67 -3.54 28.21 9.13
CA PHE A 67 -4.29 29.47 8.94
C PHE A 67 -4.54 29.78 7.45
N GLY A 68 -5.81 29.78 7.05
CA GLY A 68 -6.26 29.99 5.67
C GLY A 68 -6.33 31.44 5.18
N GLY A 69 -5.94 32.43 6.00
CA GLY A 69 -5.97 33.85 5.62
C GLY A 69 -7.27 34.58 5.99
N THR A 70 -7.23 35.91 6.04
CA THR A 70 -8.38 36.81 6.23
C THR A 70 -8.28 37.99 5.25
N SER A 71 -9.29 38.87 5.20
CA SER A 71 -9.29 40.06 4.33
C SER A 71 -8.10 41.02 4.55
N HIS A 72 -7.43 40.94 5.71
CA HIS A 72 -6.33 41.82 6.09
C HIS A 72 -5.01 41.06 6.38
N ARG A 73 -4.99 39.72 6.35
CA ARG A 73 -3.82 38.88 6.65
C ARG A 73 -3.68 37.74 5.63
N PRO A 74 -2.50 37.54 5.01
CA PRO A 74 -2.29 36.43 4.08
C PRO A 74 -2.35 35.07 4.78
N ALA A 75 -2.72 34.03 4.03
CA ALA A 75 -2.65 32.64 4.51
C ALA A 75 -1.22 32.26 4.91
N ARG A 76 -1.08 31.36 5.88
CA ARG A 76 0.21 30.75 6.22
C ARG A 76 0.38 29.44 5.45
N ASN A 77 1.64 29.08 5.21
CA ASN A 77 2.02 27.79 4.64
C ASN A 77 2.42 26.77 5.71
N LEU A 78 2.58 27.22 6.96
CA LEU A 78 3.08 26.41 8.06
C LEU A 78 2.20 26.56 9.30
N ALA A 79 1.93 25.45 9.97
CA ALA A 79 1.44 25.43 11.34
C ALA A 79 2.36 24.57 12.22
N GLU A 80 2.61 25.06 13.43
CA GLU A 80 3.44 24.38 14.42
C GLU A 80 2.75 24.43 15.78
N VAL A 81 2.69 23.27 16.44
CA VAL A 81 2.18 23.14 17.81
C VAL A 81 3.19 22.36 18.62
N THR A 82 3.53 22.92 19.78
CA THR A 82 4.51 22.35 20.70
C THR A 82 3.89 22.22 22.09
N VAL A 83 3.99 21.03 22.66
CA VAL A 83 3.66 20.76 24.06
C VAL A 83 4.92 20.51 24.83
N VAL A 84 5.03 21.20 25.96
CA VAL A 84 6.11 21.05 26.92
C VAL A 84 5.60 20.25 28.11
N LEU A 85 6.35 19.21 28.44
CA LEU A 85 6.06 18.26 29.51
C LEU A 85 7.22 18.26 30.51
N ASP A 86 6.90 18.36 31.80
CA ASP A 86 7.85 18.15 32.88
C ASP A 86 7.94 16.64 33.18
N ASN A 87 9.15 16.10 33.03
CA ASN A 87 9.54 14.72 33.28
C ASN A 87 10.63 14.64 34.38
N ALA A 88 10.64 15.55 35.35
CA ALA A 88 11.58 15.51 36.48
C ALA A 88 11.52 14.17 37.25
N ALA A 89 10.34 13.52 37.29
CA ALA A 89 10.13 12.21 37.91
C ALA A 89 10.62 11.01 37.07
N ARG A 90 11.15 11.24 35.85
CA ARG A 90 11.69 10.21 34.95
C ARG A 90 10.74 9.03 34.69
N THR A 91 9.46 9.34 34.47
CA THR A 91 8.40 8.35 34.24
C THR A 91 8.08 8.13 32.76
N ALA A 92 8.78 8.78 31.84
CA ALA A 92 8.61 8.57 30.40
C ALA A 92 9.16 7.21 29.93
N PRO A 93 8.66 6.66 28.79
CA PRO A 93 9.22 5.45 28.19
C PRO A 93 10.72 5.60 27.93
N ALA A 94 11.46 4.49 27.93
CA ALA A 94 12.92 4.48 27.83
C ALA A 94 13.46 5.31 26.64
N LEU A 95 12.73 5.35 25.52
CA LEU A 95 13.08 6.13 24.32
C LEU A 95 13.07 7.65 24.55
N PHE A 96 12.34 8.13 25.56
CA PHE A 96 12.04 9.54 25.81
C PHE A 96 12.46 10.00 27.22
N ASN A 97 13.09 9.13 28.00
CA ASN A 97 13.34 9.37 29.43
C ASN A 97 14.69 10.04 29.73
N ASP A 98 15.38 10.59 28.72
CA ASP A 98 16.73 11.13 28.85
C ASP A 98 16.78 12.59 29.35
N ALA A 99 15.67 13.34 29.23
CA ALA A 99 15.58 14.74 29.65
C ALA A 99 14.57 14.95 30.79
N ALA A 100 14.83 15.97 31.62
CA ALA A 100 13.92 16.41 32.68
C ALA A 100 12.72 17.22 32.13
N GLU A 101 12.87 17.82 30.94
CA GLU A 101 11.82 18.50 30.20
C GLU A 101 11.72 17.85 28.82
N ILE A 102 10.50 17.57 28.39
CA ILE A 102 10.18 16.93 27.12
C ILE A 102 9.40 17.93 26.27
N GLU A 103 9.93 18.27 25.10
CA GLU A 103 9.30 19.12 24.10
C GLU A 103 8.86 18.25 22.92
N VAL A 104 7.54 18.07 22.77
CA VAL A 104 6.95 17.37 21.62
C VAL A 104 6.37 18.42 20.68
N THR A 105 6.90 18.48 19.47
CA THR A 105 6.45 19.42 18.43
C THR A 105 5.90 18.65 17.24
N ARG A 106 4.75 19.08 16.75
CA ARG A 106 4.20 18.64 15.46
C ARG A 106 4.16 19.84 14.53
N ARG A 107 4.71 19.66 13.33
CA ARG A 107 4.78 20.70 12.29
C ARG A 107 4.13 20.17 11.02
N ILE A 108 3.34 20.98 10.34
CA ILE A 108 2.73 20.67 9.04
C ILE A 108 2.96 21.83 8.07
N GLU A 109 3.30 21.46 6.85
CA GLU A 109 3.51 22.37 5.73
C GLU A 109 2.55 21.99 4.61
N ARG A 110 1.92 22.99 3.99
CA ARG A 110 0.85 22.79 3.01
C ARG A 110 1.37 21.98 1.82
N GLY A 111 0.79 20.80 1.57
CA GLY A 111 1.20 19.87 0.51
C GLY A 111 2.31 18.87 0.86
N ASP A 112 3.07 19.07 1.95
CA ASP A 112 4.24 18.25 2.31
C ASP A 112 3.98 17.28 3.49
N GLY A 113 2.82 17.36 4.14
CA GLY A 113 2.44 16.48 5.24
C GLY A 113 2.94 16.94 6.62
N SER A 114 2.74 16.10 7.65
CA SER A 114 3.03 16.45 9.05
C SER A 114 4.19 15.65 9.64
N ASP A 115 5.13 16.33 10.28
CA ASP A 115 6.29 15.76 10.94
C ASP A 115 6.25 15.92 12.46
N TYR A 116 6.78 14.92 13.17
CA TYR A 116 6.97 14.93 14.61
C TYR A 116 8.42 15.17 14.99
N ARG A 117 8.64 16.04 15.98
CA ARG A 117 9.94 16.28 16.60
C ARG A 117 9.86 16.13 18.10
N PHE A 118 10.86 15.47 18.67
CA PHE A 118 11.08 15.33 20.11
C PHE A 118 12.39 16.04 20.46
N ASN A 119 12.33 17.09 21.30
CA ASN A 119 13.48 17.93 21.65
C ASN A 119 14.30 18.36 20.40
N GLY A 120 13.60 18.73 19.33
CA GLY A 120 14.18 19.14 18.04
C GLY A 120 14.59 18.01 17.08
N LYS A 121 14.58 16.74 17.49
CA LYS A 121 14.95 15.59 16.63
C LYS A 121 13.73 14.93 15.99
N PRO A 122 13.77 14.53 14.71
CA PRO A 122 12.65 13.85 14.06
C PRO A 122 12.36 12.50 14.72
N VAL A 123 11.10 12.22 14.96
CA VAL A 123 10.62 10.97 15.59
C VAL A 123 9.40 10.45 14.83
N ARG A 124 9.14 9.15 14.91
CA ARG A 124 7.97 8.55 14.24
C ARG A 124 6.70 8.91 15.00
N ALA A 125 5.62 9.16 14.26
CA ALA A 125 4.30 9.43 14.84
C ALA A 125 3.84 8.32 15.81
N ARG A 126 4.17 7.04 15.52
CA ARG A 126 3.82 5.89 16.36
C ARG A 126 4.50 5.93 17.74
N ASP A 127 5.73 6.43 17.83
CA ASP A 127 6.46 6.49 19.09
C ASP A 127 5.88 7.61 19.99
N VAL A 128 5.48 8.74 19.40
CA VAL A 128 4.77 9.82 20.10
C VAL A 128 3.38 9.38 20.56
N GLN A 129 2.65 8.63 19.74
CA GLN A 129 1.36 8.04 20.14
C GLN A 129 1.52 7.10 21.34
N LEU A 130 2.59 6.30 21.37
CA LEU A 130 2.88 5.40 22.49
C LEU A 130 3.22 6.17 23.77
N LEU A 131 4.02 7.25 23.67
CA LEU A 131 4.35 8.15 24.79
C LEU A 131 3.10 8.66 25.50
N PHE A 132 2.12 9.17 24.75
CA PHE A 132 0.88 9.69 25.33
C PHE A 132 -0.12 8.60 25.72
N ALA A 133 -0.11 7.44 25.06
CA ALA A 133 -0.95 6.30 25.45
C ALA A 133 -0.54 5.72 26.81
N ASP A 134 0.76 5.55 27.07
CA ASP A 134 1.28 5.05 28.35
C ASP A 134 1.08 6.07 29.49
N ALA A 135 1.00 7.37 29.16
CA ALA A 135 0.70 8.45 30.10
C ALA A 135 -0.82 8.75 30.26
N ALA A 136 -1.71 7.88 29.75
CA ALA A 136 -3.16 8.04 29.78
C ALA A 136 -3.66 9.41 29.25
N THR A 137 -2.93 10.01 28.30
CA THR A 137 -3.16 11.36 27.77
C THR A 137 -3.16 11.42 26.25
N GLY A 138 -3.32 10.29 25.58
CA GLY A 138 -3.44 10.25 24.12
C GLY A 138 -4.56 11.16 23.59
N ALA A 139 -4.46 11.54 22.31
CA ALA A 139 -5.43 12.44 21.67
C ALA A 139 -6.90 11.98 21.73
N ARG A 140 -7.13 10.68 21.97
CA ARG A 140 -8.46 10.06 22.12
C ARG A 140 -8.82 9.69 23.55
N SER A 141 -8.01 10.12 24.51
CA SER A 141 -8.19 9.80 25.93
C SER A 141 -9.50 10.37 26.49
N THR A 142 -10.07 9.64 27.43
CA THR A 142 -11.16 10.05 28.34
C THR A 142 -10.90 11.35 29.08
N ALA A 143 -9.64 11.75 29.26
CA ALA A 143 -9.27 13.02 29.84
C ALA A 143 -9.43 14.22 28.88
N MET A 144 -9.71 13.99 27.59
CA MET A 144 -10.00 15.03 26.60
C MET A 144 -11.48 14.99 26.16
N VAL A 145 -12.35 15.62 26.93
CA VAL A 145 -13.79 15.67 26.65
C VAL A 145 -14.10 16.85 25.72
N SER A 146 -14.20 16.60 24.42
CA SER A 146 -14.66 17.62 23.46
C SER A 146 -16.18 17.72 23.40
N GLN A 147 -16.65 18.85 22.89
CA GLN A 147 -18.02 19.03 22.40
C GLN A 147 -18.43 17.83 21.52
N GLY A 148 -19.57 17.21 21.84
CA GLY A 148 -20.08 16.02 21.13
C GLY A 148 -19.55 14.66 21.64
N ARG A 149 -18.47 14.59 22.43
CA ARG A 149 -17.97 13.30 22.99
C ARG A 149 -18.97 12.68 23.97
N VAL A 150 -19.63 13.50 24.78
CA VAL A 150 -20.72 13.09 25.68
C VAL A 150 -21.88 12.49 24.86
N GLY A 151 -22.27 13.14 23.75
CA GLY A 151 -23.27 12.63 22.80
C GLY A 151 -22.85 11.34 22.08
N ALA A 152 -21.58 11.23 21.68
CA ALA A 152 -21.05 10.03 21.05
C ALA A 152 -21.04 8.82 22.01
N LEU A 153 -20.78 9.05 23.30
CA LEU A 153 -20.84 8.01 24.33
C LEU A 153 -22.28 7.53 24.56
N ILE A 154 -23.25 8.44 24.54
CA ILE A 154 -24.69 8.12 24.63
C ILE A 154 -25.10 7.22 23.45
N ASN A 155 -24.63 7.53 22.23
CA ASN A 155 -25.00 6.80 21.01
C ASN A 155 -24.08 5.60 20.67
N ALA A 156 -22.99 5.39 21.41
CA ALA A 156 -22.05 4.30 21.16
C ALA A 156 -22.66 2.93 21.45
N LYS A 157 -22.30 1.92 20.65
CA LYS A 157 -22.67 0.52 20.92
C LYS A 157 -21.99 0.01 22.21
N PRO A 158 -22.53 -0.99 22.91
CA PRO A 158 -21.93 -1.55 24.13
C PRO A 158 -20.47 -1.98 23.95
N SER A 159 -20.15 -2.66 22.84
CA SER A 159 -18.77 -3.03 22.47
C SER A 159 -17.82 -1.84 22.25
N GLN A 160 -18.33 -0.68 21.83
CA GLN A 160 -17.55 0.55 21.67
C GLN A 160 -17.35 1.29 23.00
N ARG A 161 -18.34 1.27 23.91
CA ARG A 161 -18.23 1.86 25.25
C ARG A 161 -17.22 1.13 26.13
N ARG A 162 -17.00 -0.17 25.89
CA ARG A 162 -15.95 -1.00 26.53
C ARG A 162 -14.56 -0.39 26.42
N SER A 163 -14.25 0.31 25.32
CA SER A 163 -12.96 0.98 25.13
C SER A 163 -12.61 1.98 26.24
N LEU A 164 -13.62 2.57 26.91
CA LEU A 164 -13.43 3.45 28.06
C LEU A 164 -12.89 2.70 29.28
N LEU A 165 -13.30 1.44 29.46
CA LEU A 165 -12.78 0.57 30.51
C LEU A 165 -11.39 0.04 30.19
N GLU A 166 -11.11 -0.24 28.91
CA GLU A 166 -9.77 -0.63 28.47
C GLU A 166 -8.74 0.49 28.73
N GLU A 167 -9.16 1.74 28.53
CA GLU A 167 -8.35 2.91 28.85
C GLU A 167 -8.18 3.09 30.37
N ALA A 168 -9.25 2.95 31.15
CA ALA A 168 -9.21 2.98 32.61
C ALA A 168 -8.30 1.88 33.20
N ALA A 169 -8.21 0.73 32.51
CA ALA A 169 -7.37 -0.39 32.87
C ALA A 169 -5.91 -0.27 32.38
N GLY A 170 -5.61 0.73 31.55
CA GLY A 170 -4.29 0.92 30.97
C GLY A 170 -3.84 -0.27 30.10
N ILE A 171 -4.78 -0.99 29.47
CA ILE A 171 -4.49 -2.22 28.72
C ILE A 171 -4.37 -1.99 27.20
N GLY A 172 -4.61 -0.77 26.70
CA GLY A 172 -4.51 -0.46 25.26
C GLY A 172 -3.13 -0.78 24.65
N GLY A 173 -2.05 -0.58 25.43
CA GLY A 173 -0.69 -0.99 25.04
C GLY A 173 -0.48 -2.51 25.03
N LEU A 174 -1.18 -3.26 25.90
CA LEU A 174 -1.09 -4.73 25.96
C LEU A 174 -1.73 -5.38 24.73
N TYR A 175 -2.86 -4.86 24.26
CA TYR A 175 -3.54 -5.36 23.05
C TYR A 175 -2.65 -5.25 21.80
N THR A 176 -1.95 -4.12 21.67
CA THR A 176 -1.01 -3.88 20.56
C THR A 176 0.18 -4.85 20.60
N ARG A 177 0.74 -5.10 21.81
CA ARG A 177 1.83 -6.08 22.00
C ARG A 177 1.38 -7.52 21.77
N ARG A 178 0.14 -7.86 22.14
CA ARG A 178 -0.47 -9.17 21.91
C ARG A 178 -0.57 -9.48 20.42
N HIS A 179 -1.10 -8.54 19.64
CA HIS A 179 -1.25 -8.72 18.19
C HIS A 179 0.09 -8.95 17.48
N GLU A 180 1.16 -8.28 17.93
CA GLU A 180 2.51 -8.50 17.43
C GLU A 180 3.05 -9.90 17.77
N ALA A 181 2.79 -10.38 18.99
CA ALA A 181 3.17 -11.73 19.41
C ALA A 181 2.39 -12.82 18.65
N GLU A 182 1.11 -12.60 18.34
CA GLU A 182 0.26 -13.49 17.53
C GLU A 182 0.80 -13.64 16.09
N LEU A 183 1.23 -12.54 15.46
CA LEU A 183 1.84 -12.57 14.13
C LEU A 183 3.16 -13.37 14.12
N ARG A 184 4.00 -13.23 15.15
CA ARG A 184 5.23 -14.03 15.29
C ARG A 184 4.96 -15.50 15.57
N LEU A 185 3.94 -15.82 16.36
CA LEU A 185 3.53 -17.20 16.64
C LEU A 185 3.11 -17.94 15.36
N LYS A 186 2.29 -17.30 14.51
CA LYS A 186 1.81 -17.89 13.26
C LYS A 186 2.95 -18.23 12.29
N ALA A 187 4.00 -17.40 12.25
CA ALA A 187 5.18 -17.66 11.45
C ALA A 187 6.03 -18.84 11.98
N ALA A 188 6.11 -19.02 13.30
CA ALA A 188 6.85 -20.12 13.92
C ALA A 188 6.13 -21.49 13.78
N GLU A 189 4.79 -21.51 13.87
CA GLU A 189 3.98 -22.73 13.70
C GLU A 189 4.11 -23.32 12.28
N ALA A 190 4.15 -22.47 11.25
CA ALA A 190 4.35 -22.88 9.85
C ALA A 190 5.76 -23.45 9.55
N ASN A 191 6.74 -23.22 10.44
CA ASN A 191 8.07 -23.82 10.33
C ASN A 191 8.16 -25.17 11.05
N LEU A 192 7.42 -25.36 12.16
CA LEU A 192 7.37 -26.62 12.91
C LEU A 192 6.70 -27.75 12.11
N GLU A 193 5.65 -27.43 11.34
CA GLU A 193 4.93 -28.37 10.48
C GLU A 193 5.86 -29.02 9.45
N ARG A 194 6.69 -28.22 8.78
CA ARG A 194 7.68 -28.70 7.80
C ARG A 194 8.77 -29.61 8.41
N LEU A 195 9.16 -29.36 9.65
CA LEU A 195 10.19 -30.16 10.33
C LEU A 195 9.67 -31.54 10.75
N SER A 196 8.38 -31.64 11.09
CA SER A 196 7.72 -32.89 11.51
C SER A 196 7.57 -33.89 10.35
N ASP A 197 7.32 -33.41 9.13
CA ASP A 197 7.24 -34.25 7.92
C ASP A 197 8.57 -34.94 7.60
N VAL A 198 9.70 -34.26 7.83
CA VAL A 198 11.05 -34.80 7.59
C VAL A 198 11.41 -35.90 8.61
N MET A 199 11.03 -35.72 9.88
CA MET A 199 11.30 -36.72 10.93
C MET A 199 10.52 -38.02 10.73
N GLY A 200 9.27 -37.97 10.26
CA GLY A 200 8.45 -39.16 10.03
C GLY A 200 9.04 -40.13 8.99
N ALA A 201 9.79 -39.61 8.02
CA ALA A 201 10.45 -40.42 7.00
C ALA A 201 11.64 -41.24 7.56
N LEU A 202 12.38 -40.70 8.52
CA LEU A 202 13.61 -41.31 9.08
C LEU A 202 13.31 -42.42 10.11
N GLU A 203 12.19 -42.34 10.84
CA GLU A 203 11.83 -43.28 11.92
C GLU A 203 11.47 -44.67 11.37
N THR A 204 10.89 -44.70 10.18
CA THR A 204 10.51 -45.92 9.47
C THR A 204 11.74 -46.74 9.01
N GLN A 205 12.87 -46.08 8.72
CA GLN A 205 14.11 -46.75 8.32
C GLN A 205 14.80 -47.46 9.50
N LEU A 206 14.83 -46.85 10.68
CA LEU A 206 15.53 -47.36 11.87
C LEU A 206 14.98 -48.71 12.37
N GLY A 207 13.66 -48.92 12.30
CA GLY A 207 12.98 -50.14 12.77
C GLY A 207 13.36 -51.42 12.01
N SER A 208 13.80 -51.29 10.75
CA SER A 208 14.16 -52.42 9.89
C SER A 208 15.55 -53.02 10.21
N LEU A 209 16.49 -52.20 10.70
CA LEU A 209 17.89 -52.56 10.89
C LEU A 209 18.13 -53.44 12.13
N ARG A 210 17.39 -53.23 13.23
CA ARG A 210 17.57 -53.99 14.49
C ARG A 210 17.29 -55.49 14.40
N ARG A 211 16.45 -55.96 13.46
CA ARG A 211 16.11 -57.39 13.31
C ARG A 211 17.23 -58.21 12.66
N GLN A 212 18.11 -57.56 11.91
CA GLN A 212 19.08 -58.24 11.05
C GLN A 212 20.39 -58.63 11.77
N ALA A 213 20.65 -58.09 12.98
CA ALA A 213 21.87 -58.34 13.77
C ALA A 213 21.94 -59.76 14.42
N ARG A 214 20.81 -60.42 14.70
CA ARG A 214 20.80 -61.76 15.36
C ARG A 214 21.21 -62.93 14.46
N GLN A 215 21.12 -62.75 13.14
CA GLN A 215 21.49 -63.76 12.13
C GLN A 215 23.03 -63.93 12.01
N ALA A 216 23.79 -62.93 12.50
CA ALA A 216 25.26 -62.75 12.39
C ALA A 216 26.13 -63.89 12.92
N GLN A 217 25.66 -64.64 13.91
CA GLN A 217 26.52 -65.51 14.71
C GLN A 217 26.74 -66.91 14.10
N ARG A 218 25.73 -67.47 13.41
CA ARG A 218 25.78 -68.80 12.75
C ARG A 218 26.62 -68.80 11.47
N TYR A 219 26.76 -67.63 10.86
CA TYR A 219 27.57 -67.36 9.67
C TYR A 219 29.09 -67.60 9.88
N ARG A 220 29.60 -67.52 11.12
CA ARG A 220 31.05 -67.57 11.41
C ARG A 220 31.71 -68.95 11.23
N GLN A 221 31.04 -70.07 11.53
CA GLN A 221 31.66 -71.42 11.46
C GLN A 221 31.79 -71.96 10.03
N LEU A 222 30.80 -71.70 9.17
CA LEU A 222 30.88 -72.01 7.74
C LEU A 222 31.93 -71.14 7.02
N SER A 223 32.35 -70.02 7.62
CA SER A 223 33.34 -69.11 7.06
C SER A 223 34.79 -69.65 7.13
N GLU A 224 35.13 -70.57 8.04
CA GLU A 224 36.51 -71.11 8.14
C GLU A 224 36.85 -72.16 7.05
N ALA A 225 35.89 -73.00 6.64
CA ALA A 225 36.09 -73.94 5.53
C ALA A 225 36.06 -73.26 4.16
N VAL A 226 35.27 -72.18 4.04
CA VAL A 226 35.29 -71.24 2.91
C VAL A 226 36.69 -70.63 2.80
N ARG A 227 37.27 -70.16 3.91
CA ARG A 227 38.59 -69.53 3.99
C ARG A 227 39.72 -70.35 3.31
N ALA A 228 39.84 -71.65 3.55
CA ALA A 228 40.94 -72.44 2.95
C ALA A 228 40.81 -72.66 1.43
N THR A 229 39.58 -72.82 0.92
CA THR A 229 39.33 -73.03 -0.53
C THR A 229 39.37 -71.69 -1.28
N GLU A 230 38.93 -70.64 -0.60
CA GLU A 230 39.04 -69.25 -1.02
C GLU A 230 40.50 -68.80 -1.15
N ALA A 231 41.41 -69.32 -0.31
CA ALA A 231 42.83 -69.03 -0.41
C ALA A 231 43.46 -69.40 -1.76
N LEU A 232 43.12 -70.59 -2.25
CA LEU A 232 43.60 -71.11 -3.53
C LEU A 232 43.03 -70.31 -4.72
N LEU A 233 41.76 -69.95 -4.65
CA LEU A 233 41.07 -69.18 -5.71
C LEU A 233 41.59 -67.75 -5.81
N LEU A 234 41.70 -67.07 -4.66
CA LEU A 234 42.08 -65.66 -4.62
C LEU A 234 43.53 -65.46 -5.05
N TYR A 235 44.45 -66.37 -4.70
CA TYR A 235 45.84 -66.29 -5.12
C TYR A 235 45.99 -66.30 -6.65
N ARG A 236 45.23 -67.14 -7.36
CA ARG A 236 45.30 -67.21 -8.83
C ARG A 236 44.65 -66.00 -9.51
N ARG A 237 43.51 -65.52 -8.99
CA ARG A 237 42.85 -64.29 -9.48
C ARG A 237 43.69 -63.04 -9.21
N TRP A 238 44.43 -63.01 -8.11
CA TRP A 238 45.38 -61.93 -7.82
C TRP A 238 46.48 -61.81 -8.89
N ALA A 239 46.98 -62.95 -9.38
CA ALA A 239 48.00 -62.96 -10.43
C ALA A 239 47.46 -62.45 -11.79
N GLU A 240 46.22 -62.77 -12.15
CA GLU A 240 45.56 -62.26 -13.36
C GLU A 240 45.20 -60.76 -13.25
N ALA A 241 44.82 -60.29 -12.06
CA ALA A 241 44.52 -58.89 -11.81
C ALA A 241 45.75 -57.98 -11.96
N LEU A 242 46.95 -58.49 -11.64
CA LEU A 242 48.19 -57.74 -11.83
C LEU A 242 48.45 -57.42 -13.30
N THR A 243 48.15 -58.36 -14.21
CA THR A 243 48.32 -58.17 -15.64
C THR A 243 47.31 -57.18 -16.24
N THR A 244 46.04 -57.23 -15.81
CA THR A 244 45.00 -56.28 -16.30
C THR A 244 45.19 -54.86 -15.77
N LEU A 245 45.74 -54.69 -14.57
CA LEU A 245 46.11 -53.39 -14.04
C LEU A 245 47.16 -52.66 -14.90
N GLU A 246 48.17 -53.38 -15.38
CA GLU A 246 49.24 -52.81 -16.21
C GLU A 246 48.67 -52.17 -17.50
N GLU A 247 47.71 -52.85 -18.14
CA GLU A 247 47.02 -52.37 -19.34
C GLU A 247 46.10 -51.17 -19.06
N ALA A 248 45.39 -51.19 -17.93
CA ALA A 248 44.55 -50.07 -17.51
C ALA A 248 45.39 -48.80 -17.27
N ARG A 249 46.58 -48.94 -16.65
CA ARG A 249 47.49 -47.81 -16.37
C ARG A 249 48.03 -47.14 -17.64
N GLN A 250 48.12 -47.88 -18.73
CA GLN A 250 48.49 -47.29 -20.02
C GLN A 250 47.33 -46.45 -20.60
N ARG A 251 46.09 -46.94 -20.53
CA ARG A 251 44.91 -46.20 -21.02
C ARG A 251 44.62 -44.92 -20.24
N LEU A 252 44.87 -44.92 -18.93
CA LEU A 252 44.73 -43.72 -18.10
C LEU A 252 45.66 -42.59 -18.55
N ARG A 253 46.93 -42.90 -18.81
CA ARG A 253 47.91 -41.91 -19.28
C ARG A 253 47.48 -41.21 -20.58
N ASP A 254 46.90 -41.95 -21.52
CA ASP A 254 46.40 -41.40 -22.79
C ASP A 254 45.13 -40.56 -22.62
N ALA A 255 44.31 -40.84 -21.60
CA ALA A 255 43.12 -40.05 -21.27
C ALA A 255 43.50 -38.76 -20.52
N GLU A 256 44.49 -38.81 -19.63
CA GLU A 256 45.02 -37.64 -18.90
C GLU A 256 45.59 -36.58 -19.85
N SER A 257 46.35 -36.99 -20.87
CA SER A 257 46.88 -36.07 -21.88
C SER A 257 45.78 -35.31 -22.62
N ARG A 258 44.71 -36.01 -23.03
CA ARG A 258 43.57 -35.39 -23.75
C ARG A 258 42.76 -34.45 -22.86
N VAL A 259 42.63 -34.76 -21.57
CA VAL A 259 42.00 -33.85 -20.59
C VAL A 259 42.85 -32.60 -20.38
N ALA A 260 44.19 -32.71 -20.36
CA ALA A 260 45.09 -31.57 -20.21
C ALA A 260 44.95 -30.57 -21.38
N ASP A 261 44.90 -31.06 -22.62
CA ASP A 261 44.76 -30.22 -23.82
C ASP A 261 43.45 -29.40 -23.81
N ILE A 262 42.32 -30.06 -23.54
CA ILE A 262 41.01 -29.38 -23.54
C ILE A 262 40.82 -28.48 -22.30
N THR A 263 41.49 -28.80 -21.18
CA THR A 263 41.54 -27.92 -20.00
C THR A 263 42.31 -26.64 -20.31
N GLY A 264 43.36 -26.71 -21.14
CA GLY A 264 44.05 -25.54 -21.67
C GLY A 264 43.13 -24.64 -22.51
N PHE A 265 42.31 -25.23 -23.39
CA PHE A 265 41.31 -24.48 -24.17
C PHE A 265 40.23 -23.84 -23.29
N ALA A 266 39.70 -24.56 -22.29
CA ALA A 266 38.71 -24.01 -21.37
C ALA A 266 39.28 -22.88 -20.49
N ALA A 267 40.56 -22.97 -20.07
CA ALA A 267 41.22 -21.90 -19.33
C ALA A 267 41.38 -20.63 -20.19
N HIS A 268 41.70 -20.76 -21.48
CA HIS A 268 41.73 -19.64 -22.41
C HIS A 268 40.33 -19.04 -22.63
N ALA A 269 39.31 -19.86 -22.86
CA ALA A 269 37.93 -19.39 -23.04
C ALA A 269 37.39 -18.70 -21.78
N SER A 270 37.74 -19.21 -20.58
CA SER A 270 37.40 -18.59 -19.30
C SER A 270 38.12 -17.26 -19.09
N THR A 271 39.36 -17.13 -19.57
CA THR A 271 40.10 -15.85 -19.52
C THR A 271 39.46 -14.82 -20.44
N GLU A 272 39.09 -15.19 -21.67
CA GLU A 272 38.37 -14.29 -22.59
C GLU A 272 37.00 -13.86 -22.06
N GLN A 273 36.27 -14.79 -21.43
CA GLN A 273 35.00 -14.52 -20.77
C GLN A 273 35.17 -13.56 -19.59
N ALA A 274 36.21 -13.75 -18.76
CA ALA A 274 36.51 -12.86 -17.64
C ALA A 274 36.94 -11.47 -18.10
N LEU A 275 37.72 -11.36 -19.19
CA LEU A 275 38.12 -10.08 -19.78
C LEU A 275 36.91 -9.34 -20.37
N ALA A 276 36.02 -10.04 -21.08
CA ALA A 276 34.78 -9.48 -21.60
C ALA A 276 33.83 -9.03 -20.48
N ALA A 277 33.69 -9.84 -19.41
CA ALA A 277 32.88 -9.51 -18.24
C ALA A 277 33.46 -8.33 -17.45
N ALA A 278 34.78 -8.22 -17.33
CA ALA A 278 35.45 -7.11 -16.65
C ALA A 278 35.33 -5.77 -17.41
N ALA A 279 35.12 -5.81 -18.73
CA ALA A 279 34.89 -4.61 -19.54
C ALA A 279 33.44 -4.06 -19.41
N MET A 280 32.48 -4.90 -19.00
CA MET A 280 31.05 -4.53 -18.94
C MET A 280 30.71 -3.38 -17.98
N PRO A 281 31.24 -3.31 -16.75
CA PRO A 281 30.96 -2.18 -15.85
C PRO A 281 31.36 -0.84 -16.47
N ALA A 282 32.55 -0.73 -17.07
CA ALA A 282 33.02 0.51 -17.69
C ALA A 282 32.15 0.94 -18.88
N LEU A 283 31.68 -0.01 -19.71
CA LEU A 283 30.78 0.28 -20.83
C LEU A 283 29.39 0.71 -20.36
N ARG A 284 28.86 0.10 -19.28
CA ARG A 284 27.59 0.48 -18.66
C ARG A 284 27.66 1.86 -18.00
N ASP A 285 28.75 2.12 -17.27
CA ASP A 285 28.99 3.42 -16.64
C ASP A 285 29.12 4.53 -17.69
N ALA A 286 29.78 4.26 -18.83
CA ALA A 286 29.88 5.21 -19.93
C ALA A 286 28.52 5.54 -20.58
N ASP A 287 27.63 4.55 -20.79
CA ASP A 287 26.27 4.79 -21.30
C ASP A 287 25.41 5.56 -20.29
N VAL A 288 25.49 5.21 -19.01
CA VAL A 288 24.77 5.90 -17.92
C VAL A 288 25.26 7.34 -17.76
N GLU A 289 26.57 7.59 -17.79
CA GLU A 289 27.14 8.93 -17.68
C GLU A 289 26.76 9.82 -18.87
N ALA A 290 26.82 9.26 -20.09
CA ALA A 290 26.38 9.96 -21.30
C ALA A 290 24.87 10.27 -21.26
N GLY A 291 24.04 9.32 -20.80
CA GLY A 291 22.62 9.52 -20.57
C GLY A 291 22.31 10.60 -19.52
N ALA A 292 23.03 10.60 -18.40
CA ALA A 292 22.88 11.60 -17.34
C ALA A 292 23.35 13.00 -17.78
N ARG A 293 24.38 13.09 -18.64
CA ARG A 293 24.81 14.37 -19.25
C ARG A 293 23.76 14.90 -20.21
N LEU A 294 23.21 14.06 -21.08
CA LEU A 294 22.14 14.45 -22.00
C LEU A 294 20.89 14.92 -21.24
N GLN A 295 20.47 14.18 -20.22
CA GLN A 295 19.30 14.55 -19.41
C GLN A 295 19.47 15.89 -18.70
N ARG A 296 20.67 16.18 -18.17
CA ARG A 296 20.96 17.49 -17.56
C ARG A 296 20.80 18.64 -18.56
N LEU A 297 21.30 18.48 -19.79
CA LEU A 297 21.19 19.51 -20.83
C LEU A 297 19.74 19.73 -21.29
N ILE A 298 18.94 18.65 -21.39
CA ILE A 298 17.50 18.75 -21.69
C ILE A 298 16.76 19.53 -20.60
N ILE A 299 17.04 19.23 -19.32
CA ILE A 299 16.45 19.96 -18.19
C ILE A 299 16.86 21.44 -18.22
N THR A 300 18.12 21.76 -18.50
CA THR A 300 18.59 23.15 -18.65
C THR A 300 17.84 23.87 -19.78
N ARG A 301 17.49 23.18 -20.88
CA ARG A 301 16.72 23.76 -21.99
C ARG A 301 15.30 24.10 -21.54
N GLU A 302 14.64 23.18 -20.85
CA GLU A 302 13.30 23.38 -20.33
C GLU A 302 13.23 24.52 -19.31
N GLN A 303 14.26 24.68 -18.47
CA GLN A 303 14.39 25.82 -17.55
C GLN A 303 14.52 27.15 -18.31
N LEU A 304 15.33 27.17 -19.38
CA LEU A 304 15.54 28.35 -20.21
C LEU A 304 14.25 28.74 -20.98
N ASP A 305 13.49 27.74 -21.46
CA ASP A 305 12.18 27.95 -22.11
C ASP A 305 11.12 28.48 -21.12
N ALA A 306 11.15 28.01 -19.87
CA ALA A 306 10.27 28.50 -18.81
C ALA A 306 10.62 29.94 -18.39
N GLU A 307 11.90 30.27 -18.35
CA GLU A 307 12.40 31.63 -18.06
C GLU A 307 11.99 32.63 -19.16
N GLU A 308 12.07 32.25 -20.44
CA GLU A 308 11.60 33.05 -21.57
C GLU A 308 10.11 33.40 -21.43
N ARG A 309 9.27 32.39 -21.16
CA ARG A 309 7.82 32.59 -20.99
C ARG A 309 7.50 33.51 -19.81
N ARG A 310 8.27 33.40 -18.72
CA ARG A 310 8.12 34.26 -17.54
C ARG A 310 8.48 35.71 -17.87
N LEU A 311 9.59 35.95 -18.58
CA LEU A 311 10.02 37.30 -18.96
C LEU A 311 9.05 37.96 -19.94
N VAL A 312 8.52 37.22 -20.92
CA VAL A 312 7.50 37.73 -21.85
C VAL A 312 6.23 38.16 -21.10
N SER A 313 5.78 37.36 -20.13
CA SER A 313 4.62 37.69 -19.29
C SER A 313 4.87 38.91 -18.40
N GLN A 314 6.06 39.01 -17.80
CA GLN A 314 6.46 40.16 -16.99
C GLN A 314 6.50 41.45 -17.81
N TYR A 315 7.05 41.39 -19.03
CA TYR A 315 7.09 42.52 -19.95
C TYR A 315 5.67 43.01 -20.32
N GLN A 316 4.77 42.11 -20.71
CA GLN A 316 3.39 42.46 -21.06
C GLN A 316 2.61 43.06 -19.87
N GLN A 317 2.83 42.54 -18.66
CA GLN A 317 2.20 43.08 -17.45
C GLN A 317 2.73 44.47 -17.07
N ALA A 318 4.03 44.70 -17.18
CA ALA A 318 4.64 46.01 -16.95
C ALA A 318 4.15 47.04 -17.98
N GLU A 319 4.00 46.63 -19.24
CA GLU A 319 3.49 47.50 -20.32
C GLU A 319 2.04 47.94 -20.09
N LEU A 320 1.16 47.00 -19.68
CA LEU A 320 -0.23 47.31 -19.34
C LEU A 320 -0.34 48.26 -18.15
N ARG A 321 0.47 48.05 -17.10
CA ARG A 321 0.51 48.92 -15.92
C ARG A 321 1.00 50.31 -16.26
N LEU A 322 2.01 50.44 -17.13
CA LEU A 322 2.51 51.74 -17.56
C LEU A 322 1.44 52.54 -18.30
N ARG A 323 0.65 51.90 -19.18
CA ARG A 323 -0.48 52.56 -19.87
C ARG A 323 -1.54 53.06 -18.89
N GLN A 324 -1.90 52.25 -17.89
CA GLN A 324 -2.86 52.64 -16.86
C GLN A 324 -2.38 53.84 -16.04
N VAL A 325 -1.11 53.84 -15.62
CA VAL A 325 -0.51 54.96 -14.88
C VAL A 325 -0.47 56.24 -15.74
N GLN A 326 -0.20 56.12 -17.04
CA GLN A 326 -0.23 57.26 -17.97
C GLN A 326 -1.63 57.87 -18.11
N GLU A 327 -2.68 57.04 -18.19
CA GLU A 327 -4.08 57.50 -18.22
C GLU A 327 -4.50 58.15 -16.90
N ASP A 328 -4.06 57.62 -15.76
CA ASP A 328 -4.28 58.21 -14.44
C ASP A 328 -3.57 59.56 -14.28
N LEU A 329 -2.33 59.68 -14.76
CA LEU A 329 -1.56 60.92 -14.75
C LEU A 329 -2.28 62.03 -15.50
N ALA A 330 -2.81 61.71 -16.70
CA ALA A 330 -3.53 62.67 -17.53
C ALA A 330 -4.82 63.18 -16.85
N ARG A 331 -5.52 62.30 -16.12
CA ARG A 331 -6.73 62.66 -15.37
C ARG A 331 -6.43 63.55 -14.17
N GLU A 332 -5.38 63.25 -13.41
CA GLU A 332 -4.99 64.08 -12.25
C GLU A 332 -4.40 65.44 -12.67
N ALA A 333 -3.67 65.50 -13.79
CA ALA A 333 -3.18 66.76 -14.34
C ALA A 333 -4.34 67.72 -14.70
N SER A 334 -5.42 67.21 -15.30
CA SER A 334 -6.62 68.01 -15.59
C SER A 334 -7.27 68.54 -14.31
N ARG A 335 -7.36 67.73 -13.25
CA ARG A 335 -7.95 68.15 -11.97
C ARG A 335 -7.13 69.23 -11.26
N THR A 336 -5.80 69.14 -11.34
CA THR A 336 -4.89 70.16 -10.80
C THR A 336 -5.04 71.49 -11.54
N GLN A 337 -5.23 71.45 -12.87
CA GLN A 337 -5.47 72.63 -13.69
C GLN A 337 -6.82 73.30 -13.35
N ASP A 338 -7.89 72.52 -13.26
CA ASP A 338 -9.24 73.02 -12.93
C ASP A 338 -9.27 73.65 -11.52
N ALA A 339 -8.59 73.02 -10.55
CA ALA A 339 -8.47 73.56 -9.20
C ALA A 339 -7.67 74.88 -9.15
N GLY A 340 -6.64 75.03 -10.00
CA GLY A 340 -5.86 76.25 -10.11
C GLY A 340 -6.68 77.42 -10.66
N GLN A 341 -7.47 77.20 -11.71
CA GLN A 341 -8.34 78.23 -12.30
C GLN A 341 -9.43 78.69 -11.31
N ALA A 342 -10.02 77.76 -10.55
CA ALA A 342 -11.00 78.09 -9.52
C ALA A 342 -10.38 78.93 -8.38
N LEU A 343 -9.11 78.67 -8.04
CA LEU A 343 -8.41 79.42 -6.99
C LEU A 343 -8.09 80.85 -7.41
N GLU A 344 -7.65 81.04 -8.65
CA GLU A 344 -7.32 82.36 -9.22
C GLU A 344 -8.55 83.28 -9.23
N ALA A 345 -9.69 82.76 -9.69
CA ALA A 345 -10.96 83.50 -9.69
C ALA A 345 -11.42 83.91 -8.27
N LEU A 346 -11.25 83.04 -7.27
CA LEU A 346 -11.63 83.32 -5.88
C LEU A 346 -10.70 84.34 -5.21
N LEU A 347 -9.40 84.34 -5.54
CA LEU A 347 -8.43 85.32 -5.02
C LEU A 347 -8.69 86.72 -5.60
N GLU A 348 -9.04 86.81 -6.88
CA GLU A 348 -9.49 88.07 -7.50
C GLU A 348 -10.77 88.60 -6.85
N GLU A 349 -11.76 87.72 -6.60
CA GLU A 349 -12.99 88.08 -5.90
C GLU A 349 -12.69 88.59 -4.48
N GLN A 350 -11.76 87.94 -3.75
CA GLN A 350 -11.36 88.38 -2.41
C GLN A 350 -10.74 89.78 -2.41
N ALA A 351 -9.84 90.07 -3.36
CA ALA A 351 -9.18 91.37 -3.45
C ALA A 351 -10.17 92.52 -3.73
N LEU A 352 -11.17 92.27 -4.59
CA LEU A 352 -12.22 93.24 -4.89
C LEU A 352 -13.12 93.53 -3.67
N LEU A 353 -13.42 92.50 -2.86
CA LEU A 353 -14.23 92.63 -1.66
C LEU A 353 -13.48 93.33 -0.51
N ASP A 354 -12.16 93.11 -0.38
CA ASP A 354 -11.33 93.79 0.62
C ASP A 354 -11.13 95.29 0.28
N ASP A 355 -10.95 95.66 -1.00
CA ASP A 355 -10.84 97.06 -1.44
C ASP A 355 -12.15 97.85 -1.17
N ALA A 356 -13.30 97.23 -1.44
CA ALA A 356 -14.62 97.82 -1.21
C ALA A 356 -14.93 98.08 0.28
N SER A 357 -14.18 97.48 1.22
CA SER A 357 -14.40 97.61 2.66
C SER A 357 -13.76 98.86 3.30
N GLN A 358 -12.93 99.60 2.56
CA GLN A 358 -12.29 100.82 3.06
C GLN A 358 -13.30 101.99 3.15
N GLY A 359 -13.47 102.58 4.34
CA GLY A 359 -14.36 103.73 4.58
C GLY A 359 -15.79 103.39 5.04
N GLU A 360 -16.11 102.10 5.28
CA GLU A 360 -17.43 101.65 5.79
C GLU A 360 -17.74 102.16 7.20
N GLU A 361 -16.73 102.23 8.07
CA GLU A 361 -16.90 102.53 9.51
C GLU A 361 -17.39 103.98 9.74
N ASP A 362 -16.95 104.93 8.91
CA ASP A 362 -17.38 106.33 8.95
C ASP A 362 -18.83 106.50 8.44
N MET A 363 -19.27 105.68 7.48
CA MET A 363 -20.64 105.69 6.94
C MET A 363 -21.65 105.06 7.92
N GLU A 364 -21.24 104.05 8.68
CA GLU A 364 -22.07 103.37 9.69
C GLU A 364 -22.43 104.30 10.86
N VAL A 365 -21.46 105.09 11.35
CA VAL A 365 -21.66 106.02 12.47
C VAL A 365 -22.68 107.11 12.11
N ALA A 366 -22.58 107.71 10.93
CA ALA A 366 -23.49 108.76 10.46
C ALA A 366 -24.94 108.26 10.25
N ALA A 367 -25.12 107.01 9.81
CA ALA A 367 -26.44 106.42 9.60
C ALA A 367 -27.15 106.04 10.92
N ARG A 368 -26.41 105.65 11.97
CA ARG A 368 -26.97 105.29 13.30
C ARG A 368 -27.61 106.48 14.02
N GLU A 369 -26.99 107.65 13.97
CA GLU A 369 -27.54 108.86 14.61
C GLU A 369 -28.88 109.29 13.98
N ARG A 370 -29.02 109.11 12.66
CA ARG A 370 -30.25 109.45 11.91
C ARG A 370 -31.42 108.51 12.24
N VAL A 371 -31.16 107.22 12.46
CA VAL A 371 -32.16 106.21 12.84
C VAL A 371 -32.70 106.42 14.26
N SER A 372 -31.85 106.83 15.20
CA SER A 372 -32.26 107.04 16.59
C SER A 372 -33.33 108.12 16.74
N GLN A 373 -33.22 109.23 15.99
CA GLN A 373 -34.16 110.35 16.04
C GLN A 373 -35.53 110.02 15.44
N LEU A 374 -35.57 109.31 14.32
CA LEU A 374 -36.82 108.89 13.67
C LEU A 374 -37.47 107.69 14.38
N GLY A 375 -36.69 106.90 15.14
CA GLY A 375 -37.14 105.73 15.90
C GLY A 375 -38.17 106.06 16.97
N GLN A 376 -37.96 107.14 17.73
CA GLN A 376 -38.90 107.58 18.78
C GLN A 376 -40.28 107.97 18.22
N GLN A 377 -40.37 108.42 16.97
CA GLN A 377 -41.64 108.85 16.35
C GLN A 377 -42.45 107.71 15.74
N VAL A 378 -41.82 106.55 15.51
CA VAL A 378 -42.45 105.35 14.96
C VAL A 378 -42.89 104.40 16.08
N GLU A 379 -42.19 104.36 17.20
CA GLU A 379 -42.49 103.51 18.36
C GLU A 379 -43.93 103.72 18.91
N GLU A 380 -44.46 104.95 18.82
CA GLU A 380 -45.84 105.28 19.19
C GLU A 380 -46.90 104.70 18.21
N GLU A 381 -46.60 104.60 16.91
CA GLU A 381 -47.52 104.03 15.91
C GLU A 381 -47.31 102.50 15.71
N GLU A 382 -46.13 101.97 16.01
CA GLU A 382 -45.84 100.52 16.03
C GLU A 382 -46.62 99.77 17.10
N GLY A 383 -46.93 100.41 18.24
CA GLY A 383 -47.79 99.83 19.28
C GLY A 383 -49.21 99.50 18.79
N ALA A 384 -49.72 100.20 17.77
CA ALA A 384 -51.01 99.92 17.15
C ALA A 384 -50.93 98.78 16.11
N VAL A 385 -49.85 98.72 15.32
CA VAL A 385 -49.63 97.69 14.27
C VAL A 385 -49.16 96.35 14.83
N ALA A 386 -48.43 96.34 15.95
CA ALA A 386 -47.97 95.11 16.59
C ALA A 386 -49.14 94.19 17.00
N ARG A 387 -50.27 94.74 17.47
CA ARG A 387 -51.46 93.96 17.85
C ARG A 387 -52.14 93.27 16.65
N LEU A 388 -52.19 93.94 15.49
CA LEU A 388 -52.81 93.39 14.27
C LEU A 388 -51.85 92.48 13.48
N THR A 389 -50.52 92.70 13.57
CA THR A 389 -49.50 91.88 12.90
C THR A 389 -49.29 90.52 13.57
N HIS A 390 -49.46 90.44 14.90
CA HIS A 390 -49.29 89.21 15.66
C HIS A 390 -50.36 88.14 15.29
N GLU A 391 -51.56 88.58 14.90
CA GLU A 391 -52.65 87.71 14.47
C GLU A 391 -52.47 87.21 13.02
N LEU A 392 -51.87 88.04 12.14
CA LEU A 392 -51.54 87.68 10.75
C LEU A 392 -50.32 86.73 10.66
N ALA A 393 -49.27 86.97 11.44
CA ALA A 393 -48.05 86.15 11.45
C ALA A 393 -48.30 84.70 11.92
N ARG A 394 -49.30 84.49 12.78
CA ARG A 394 -49.73 83.15 13.22
C ARG A 394 -50.32 82.32 12.08
N GLN A 395 -50.99 82.96 11.10
CA GLN A 395 -51.57 82.28 9.94
C GLN A 395 -50.54 82.02 8.83
N ASP A 396 -49.61 82.95 8.57
CA ASP A 396 -48.59 82.80 7.52
C ASP A 396 -47.50 81.77 7.88
N ALA A 397 -47.12 81.67 9.16
CA ALA A 397 -46.14 80.68 9.64
C ALA A 397 -46.65 79.23 9.52
N ALA A 398 -47.96 79.00 9.67
CA ALA A 398 -48.58 77.69 9.50
C ALA A 398 -48.52 77.21 8.04
N ARG A 399 -48.65 78.13 7.07
CA ARG A 399 -48.59 77.85 5.63
C ARG A 399 -47.16 77.52 5.15
N GLN A 400 -46.16 78.30 5.56
CA GLN A 400 -44.74 78.06 5.19
C GLN A 400 -44.14 76.77 5.77
N ALA A 401 -44.69 76.26 6.87
CA ALA A 401 -44.27 74.97 7.43
C ALA A 401 -44.78 73.79 6.58
N ALA A 402 -46.02 73.87 6.10
CA ALA A 402 -46.62 72.86 5.23
C ALA A 402 -45.94 72.80 3.84
N GLU A 403 -45.57 73.96 3.25
CA GLU A 403 -44.87 74.01 1.95
C GLU A 403 -43.47 73.37 1.97
N ARG A 404 -42.72 73.53 3.08
CA ARG A 404 -41.39 72.91 3.23
C ARG A 404 -41.46 71.40 3.36
N HIS A 405 -42.43 70.90 4.13
CA HIS A 405 -42.64 69.46 4.32
C HIS A 405 -42.97 68.75 2.99
N LEU A 406 -43.81 69.36 2.16
CA LEU A 406 -44.16 68.84 0.82
C LEU A 406 -42.92 68.69 -0.09
N ASN A 407 -42.02 69.69 -0.10
CA ASN A 407 -40.81 69.64 -0.92
C ASN A 407 -39.83 68.54 -0.49
N ASP A 408 -39.63 68.32 0.80
CA ASP A 408 -38.73 67.29 1.31
C ASP A 408 -39.19 65.87 0.93
N VAL A 409 -40.51 65.63 1.01
CA VAL A 409 -41.11 64.34 0.64
C VAL A 409 -41.05 64.11 -0.88
N MET A 410 -41.25 65.16 -1.70
CA MET A 410 -41.12 65.07 -3.16
C MET A 410 -39.71 64.65 -3.62
N VAL A 411 -38.66 65.21 -3.01
CA VAL A 411 -37.27 64.85 -3.33
C VAL A 411 -36.98 63.40 -2.97
N ARG A 412 -37.53 62.90 -1.85
CA ARG A 412 -37.39 61.50 -1.42
C ARG A 412 -38.09 60.55 -2.38
N HIS A 413 -39.34 60.84 -2.77
CA HIS A 413 -40.10 60.04 -3.73
C HIS A 413 -39.39 59.93 -5.09
N GLN A 414 -38.81 61.03 -5.60
CA GLN A 414 -38.10 61.03 -6.88
C GLN A 414 -36.82 60.17 -6.87
N ARG A 415 -36.07 60.14 -5.76
CA ARG A 415 -34.87 59.28 -5.62
C ARG A 415 -35.22 57.79 -5.57
N LEU A 416 -36.28 57.43 -4.83
CA LEU A 416 -36.73 56.04 -4.73
C LEU A 416 -37.27 55.53 -6.07
N ARG A 417 -37.93 56.40 -6.85
CA ARG A 417 -38.40 56.07 -8.20
C ARG A 417 -37.27 55.70 -9.16
N GLN A 418 -36.17 56.45 -9.13
CA GLN A 418 -35.00 56.17 -9.98
C GLN A 418 -34.34 54.83 -9.62
N ARG A 419 -34.21 54.54 -8.32
CA ARG A 419 -33.65 53.28 -7.84
C ARG A 419 -34.50 52.06 -8.19
N TYR A 420 -35.82 52.19 -8.13
CA TYR A 420 -36.74 51.13 -8.57
C TYR A 420 -36.59 50.83 -10.06
N GLN A 421 -36.43 51.86 -10.91
CA GLN A 421 -36.24 51.69 -12.35
C GLN A 421 -34.91 51.00 -12.70
N GLU A 422 -33.82 51.33 -11.99
CA GLU A 422 -32.52 50.66 -12.16
C GLU A 422 -32.59 49.17 -11.78
N LEU A 423 -33.25 48.84 -10.68
CA LEU A 423 -33.44 47.45 -10.23
C LEU A 423 -34.35 46.66 -11.18
N ALA A 424 -35.41 47.28 -11.70
CA ALA A 424 -36.29 46.65 -12.69
C ALA A 424 -35.55 46.31 -13.99
N ALA A 425 -34.64 47.17 -14.45
CA ALA A 425 -33.80 46.88 -15.62
C ALA A 425 -32.81 45.74 -15.36
N ALA A 426 -32.23 45.67 -14.16
CA ALA A 426 -31.33 44.60 -13.76
C ALA A 426 -32.03 43.23 -13.62
N VAL A 427 -33.28 43.21 -13.14
CA VAL A 427 -34.12 42.00 -13.09
C VAL A 427 -34.44 41.52 -14.50
N ALA A 428 -34.90 42.40 -15.39
CA ALA A 428 -35.22 42.03 -16.78
C ALA A 428 -34.03 41.48 -17.57
N GLU A 429 -32.81 41.95 -17.29
CA GLU A 429 -31.58 41.41 -17.89
C GLU A 429 -31.21 40.04 -17.28
N ALA A 430 -31.38 39.86 -15.97
CA ALA A 430 -31.15 38.57 -15.31
C ALA A 430 -32.17 37.51 -15.75
N GLU A 431 -33.43 37.88 -16.00
CA GLU A 431 -34.46 36.97 -16.54
C GLU A 431 -34.11 36.43 -17.92
N ARG A 432 -33.50 37.25 -18.79
CA ARG A 432 -33.03 36.80 -20.11
C ARG A 432 -31.87 35.82 -20.06
N GLN A 433 -31.11 35.80 -18.95
CA GLN A 433 -29.99 34.89 -18.75
C GLN A 433 -30.42 33.54 -18.16
N VAL A 434 -31.70 33.37 -17.79
CA VAL A 434 -32.23 32.21 -17.06
C VAL A 434 -32.87 31.14 -17.96
N ASP A 435 -32.79 31.19 -19.30
CA ASP A 435 -33.15 30.02 -20.16
C ASP A 435 -32.57 30.07 -21.62
N PRO A 436 -32.32 28.92 -22.33
CA PRO A 436 -32.79 27.56 -22.05
C PRO A 436 -31.76 26.48 -21.67
N ASP A 437 -32.25 25.57 -20.82
CA ASP A 437 -32.00 24.13 -20.59
C ASP A 437 -31.23 23.30 -21.64
N ASP A 438 -30.95 23.80 -22.85
CA ASP A 438 -30.28 23.08 -23.94
C ASP A 438 -28.91 22.56 -23.54
N GLY A 439 -28.13 23.33 -22.78
CA GLY A 439 -26.82 22.90 -22.29
C GLY A 439 -26.90 21.74 -21.29
N ILE A 440 -27.92 21.74 -20.44
CA ILE A 440 -28.17 20.69 -19.44
C ILE A 440 -28.73 19.44 -20.12
N LEU A 441 -29.65 19.59 -21.07
CA LEU A 441 -30.19 18.50 -21.89
C LEU A 441 -29.09 17.82 -22.71
N LEU A 442 -28.28 18.58 -23.46
CA LEU A 442 -27.15 18.00 -24.22
C LEU A 442 -26.14 17.30 -23.32
N ALA A 443 -25.86 17.86 -22.14
CA ALA A 443 -24.96 17.23 -21.18
C ALA A 443 -25.55 15.96 -20.56
N ARG A 444 -26.87 15.93 -20.32
CA ARG A 444 -27.61 14.73 -19.89
C ARG A 444 -27.59 13.64 -20.94
N ASP A 445 -27.91 13.97 -22.19
CA ASP A 445 -27.91 13.01 -23.30
C ASP A 445 -26.54 12.36 -23.47
N ARG A 446 -25.45 13.14 -23.34
CA ARG A 446 -24.07 12.61 -23.38
C ARG A 446 -23.75 11.69 -22.20
N VAL A 447 -24.32 11.94 -21.02
CA VAL A 447 -24.17 11.04 -19.85
C VAL A 447 -24.92 9.74 -20.11
N GLU A 448 -26.12 9.81 -20.68
CA GLU A 448 -26.96 8.66 -20.99
C GLU A 448 -26.31 7.78 -22.07
N GLU A 449 -25.87 8.38 -23.17
CA GLU A 449 -25.17 7.69 -24.27
C GLU A 449 -23.86 7.01 -23.80
N ALA A 450 -23.06 7.70 -22.98
CA ALA A 450 -21.84 7.12 -22.41
C ALA A 450 -22.13 6.01 -21.38
N ALA A 451 -23.27 6.07 -20.67
CA ALA A 451 -23.67 5.04 -19.73
C ALA A 451 -24.17 3.78 -20.46
N GLU A 452 -24.94 3.93 -21.53
CA GLU A 452 -25.40 2.81 -22.38
C GLU A 452 -24.22 2.09 -23.05
N GLN A 453 -23.27 2.84 -23.63
CA GLN A 453 -22.05 2.28 -24.21
C GLN A 453 -21.20 1.52 -23.17
N LEU A 454 -21.17 2.03 -21.93
CA LEU A 454 -20.45 1.37 -20.85
C LEU A 454 -21.11 0.04 -20.44
N GLU A 455 -22.45 -0.01 -20.36
CA GLU A 455 -23.16 -1.27 -20.09
C GLU A 455 -22.91 -2.30 -21.19
N GLU A 456 -22.99 -1.91 -22.46
CA GLU A 456 -22.70 -2.82 -23.58
C GLU A 456 -21.28 -3.38 -23.51
N LEU A 457 -20.28 -2.53 -23.26
CA LEU A 457 -18.89 -2.95 -23.16
C LEU A 457 -18.61 -3.80 -21.92
N ARG A 458 -19.34 -3.59 -20.81
CA ARG A 458 -19.24 -4.45 -19.62
C ARG A 458 -19.78 -5.84 -19.89
N LEU A 459 -20.93 -5.96 -20.57
CA LEU A 459 -21.47 -7.25 -20.97
C LEU A 459 -20.49 -7.99 -21.89
N ARG A 460 -19.91 -7.30 -22.87
CA ARG A 460 -18.88 -7.86 -23.76
C ARG A 460 -17.60 -8.23 -23.02
N ALA A 461 -17.26 -7.54 -21.94
CA ALA A 461 -16.11 -7.87 -21.11
C ALA A 461 -16.35 -9.16 -20.33
N GLU A 462 -17.55 -9.34 -19.76
CA GLU A 462 -17.95 -10.58 -19.10
C GLU A 462 -17.91 -11.76 -20.08
N GLU A 463 -18.48 -11.62 -21.28
CA GLU A 463 -18.43 -12.65 -22.32
C GLU A 463 -16.99 -13.03 -22.73
N ALA A 464 -16.12 -12.03 -22.86
CA ALA A 464 -14.72 -12.23 -23.21
C ALA A 464 -13.91 -12.89 -22.08
N ASP A 465 -14.21 -12.56 -20.82
CA ASP A 465 -13.61 -13.18 -19.64
C ASP A 465 -14.06 -14.64 -19.50
N GLU A 466 -15.34 -14.95 -19.68
CA GLU A 466 -15.85 -16.33 -19.73
C GLU A 466 -15.25 -17.15 -20.89
N ALA A 467 -15.01 -16.52 -22.05
CA ALA A 467 -14.33 -17.16 -23.17
C ALA A 467 -12.86 -17.45 -22.83
N ALA A 468 -12.17 -16.55 -22.12
CA ALA A 468 -10.80 -16.75 -21.68
C ALA A 468 -10.69 -17.86 -20.62
N GLU A 469 -11.62 -17.93 -19.67
CA GLU A 469 -11.67 -19.00 -18.68
C GLU A 469 -11.92 -20.37 -19.33
N ARG A 470 -12.88 -20.47 -20.25
CA ARG A 470 -13.11 -21.72 -21.01
C ARG A 470 -11.89 -22.16 -21.82
N ALA A 471 -11.20 -21.21 -22.46
CA ALA A 471 -9.99 -21.51 -23.23
C ALA A 471 -8.82 -21.94 -22.33
N GLN A 472 -8.70 -21.34 -21.14
CA GLN A 472 -7.74 -21.74 -20.11
C GLN A 472 -7.99 -23.18 -19.64
N GLU A 473 -9.24 -23.54 -19.32
CA GLU A 473 -9.61 -24.90 -18.90
C GLU A 473 -9.33 -25.92 -20.00
N ALA A 474 -9.68 -25.61 -21.26
CA ALA A 474 -9.41 -26.46 -22.41
C ALA A 474 -7.90 -26.69 -22.61
N TYR A 475 -7.09 -25.63 -22.48
CA TYR A 475 -5.64 -25.75 -22.53
C TYR A 475 -5.11 -26.63 -21.39
N GLN A 476 -5.59 -26.45 -20.17
CA GLN A 476 -5.15 -27.21 -19.01
C GLN A 476 -5.44 -28.71 -19.17
N GLN A 477 -6.65 -29.07 -19.63
CA GLN A 477 -7.01 -30.45 -19.96
C GLN A 477 -6.13 -31.04 -21.08
N SER A 478 -5.87 -30.27 -22.14
CA SER A 478 -5.02 -30.73 -23.25
C SER A 478 -3.56 -30.93 -22.84
N ARG A 479 -3.04 -30.11 -21.92
CA ARG A 479 -1.69 -30.22 -21.37
C ARG A 479 -1.54 -31.46 -20.50
N ASP A 480 -2.54 -31.76 -19.67
CA ASP A 480 -2.53 -32.94 -18.82
C ASP A 480 -2.59 -34.23 -19.69
N ALA A 481 -3.42 -34.23 -20.75
CA ALA A 481 -3.45 -35.33 -21.74
C ALA A 481 -2.10 -35.51 -22.47
N LEU A 482 -1.41 -34.41 -22.79
CA LEU A 482 -0.07 -34.44 -23.37
C LEU A 482 0.97 -35.04 -22.40
N GLN A 483 0.89 -34.70 -21.12
CA GLN A 483 1.77 -35.24 -20.09
C GLN A 483 1.55 -36.75 -19.88
N ASP A 484 0.30 -37.20 -19.92
CA ASP A 484 -0.05 -38.62 -19.85
C ASP A 484 0.49 -39.39 -21.07
N ALA A 485 0.25 -38.89 -22.29
CA ALA A 485 0.78 -39.49 -23.52
C ALA A 485 2.31 -39.55 -23.52
N THR A 486 2.98 -38.50 -23.04
CA THR A 486 4.44 -38.46 -22.89
C THR A 486 4.94 -39.51 -21.90
N SER A 487 4.24 -39.68 -20.78
CA SER A 487 4.60 -40.65 -19.74
C SER A 487 4.46 -42.10 -20.26
N VAL A 488 3.37 -42.41 -20.95
CA VAL A 488 3.13 -43.73 -21.57
C VAL A 488 4.21 -44.04 -22.61
N ARG A 489 4.50 -43.10 -23.52
CA ARG A 489 5.55 -43.26 -24.53
C ARG A 489 6.92 -43.47 -23.88
N THR A 490 7.26 -42.72 -22.84
CA THR A 490 8.55 -42.86 -22.13
C THR A 490 8.71 -44.24 -21.52
N ARG A 491 7.68 -44.74 -20.84
CA ARG A 491 7.69 -46.08 -20.23
C ARG A 491 7.90 -47.17 -21.27
N LEU A 492 7.11 -47.16 -22.35
CA LEU A 492 7.21 -48.16 -23.43
C LEU A 492 8.55 -48.10 -24.15
N ARG A 493 9.12 -46.90 -24.33
CA ARG A 493 10.43 -46.71 -24.94
C ARG A 493 11.54 -47.34 -24.10
N VAL A 494 11.55 -47.08 -22.79
CA VAL A 494 12.52 -47.66 -21.86
C VAL A 494 12.42 -49.19 -21.83
N GLU A 495 11.21 -49.75 -21.81
CA GLU A 495 10.99 -51.20 -21.83
C GLU A 495 11.47 -51.83 -23.15
N CYS A 496 11.21 -51.18 -24.31
CA CYS A 496 11.74 -51.60 -25.61
C CYS A 496 13.27 -51.59 -25.65
N ASP A 497 13.90 -50.51 -25.19
CA ASP A 497 15.35 -50.33 -25.23
C ASP A 497 16.05 -51.34 -24.30
N ALA A 498 15.50 -51.58 -23.11
CA ALA A 498 16.00 -52.60 -22.18
C ALA A 498 15.90 -54.02 -22.75
N LEU A 499 14.75 -54.40 -23.32
CA LEU A 499 14.54 -55.72 -23.90
C LEU A 499 15.41 -55.94 -25.15
N SER A 500 15.60 -54.89 -25.95
CA SER A 500 16.49 -54.90 -27.12
C SER A 500 17.95 -55.08 -26.71
N ALA A 501 18.40 -54.44 -25.62
CA ALA A 501 19.76 -54.60 -25.10
C ALA A 501 20.02 -56.02 -24.60
N VAL A 502 19.05 -56.62 -23.89
CA VAL A 502 19.14 -58.02 -23.43
C VAL A 502 19.23 -59.01 -24.60
N LEU A 503 18.44 -58.80 -25.66
CA LEU A 503 18.50 -59.62 -26.87
C LEU A 503 19.82 -59.46 -27.63
N ALA A 504 20.39 -58.24 -27.67
CA ALA A 504 21.69 -57.99 -28.28
C ALA A 504 22.83 -58.66 -27.51
N GLN A 505 22.79 -58.67 -26.18
CA GLN A 505 23.81 -59.30 -25.34
C GLN A 505 23.81 -60.85 -25.43
N ALA A 506 22.65 -61.45 -25.73
CA ALA A 506 22.51 -62.90 -25.95
C ALA A 506 22.93 -63.35 -27.37
N ALA A 507 23.07 -62.42 -28.32
CA ALA A 507 23.65 -62.66 -29.64
C ALA A 507 25.17 -62.39 -29.54
N GLY A 508 25.95 -63.38 -29.09
CA GLY A 508 27.40 -63.22 -28.94
C GLY A 508 28.10 -62.77 -30.24
N ASP A 509 29.32 -62.23 -30.11
CA ASP A 509 30.23 -61.71 -31.16
C ASP A 509 30.72 -62.79 -32.18
N GLY A 510 29.81 -63.59 -32.73
CA GLY A 510 30.11 -64.51 -33.82
C GLY A 510 29.93 -63.83 -35.18
N ASP A 511 30.88 -64.02 -36.09
CA ASP A 511 30.81 -63.54 -37.49
C ASP A 511 29.63 -64.11 -38.32
N TRP A 512 28.79 -64.99 -37.74
CA TRP A 512 27.72 -65.72 -38.43
C TRP A 512 26.39 -65.62 -37.68
N SER A 513 25.37 -65.06 -38.32
CA SER A 513 24.03 -64.93 -37.73
C SER A 513 23.32 -66.29 -37.61
N PRO A 514 22.80 -66.65 -36.43
CA PRO A 514 21.97 -67.84 -36.23
C PRO A 514 20.66 -67.80 -37.04
N VAL A 515 20.15 -68.95 -37.47
CA VAL A 515 18.84 -69.06 -38.14
C VAL A 515 17.70 -68.68 -37.19
N LEU A 516 17.91 -68.82 -35.86
CA LEU A 516 16.97 -68.33 -34.85
C LEU A 516 16.53 -66.88 -35.06
N ASP A 517 17.43 -66.01 -35.53
CA ASP A 517 17.14 -64.59 -35.74
C ASP A 517 16.33 -64.31 -37.02
N ALA A 518 16.22 -65.30 -37.92
CA ALA A 518 15.45 -65.26 -39.16
C ALA A 518 14.11 -66.02 -39.09
N ILE A 519 13.76 -66.58 -37.92
CA ILE A 519 12.53 -67.35 -37.70
C ILE A 519 11.49 -66.48 -36.97
N ARG A 520 10.22 -66.59 -37.39
CA ARG A 520 9.06 -66.06 -36.64
C ARG A 520 8.12 -67.19 -36.26
N VAL A 521 7.75 -67.25 -35.00
CA VAL A 521 6.88 -68.29 -34.44
C VAL A 521 5.59 -67.67 -33.97
N ARG A 522 4.45 -68.31 -34.29
CA ARG A 522 3.16 -67.92 -33.73
C ARG A 522 3.18 -68.05 -32.21
N GLU A 523 2.61 -67.08 -31.51
CA GLU A 523 2.60 -67.03 -30.04
C GLU A 523 2.06 -68.33 -29.43
N GLY A 524 2.73 -68.82 -28.39
CA GLY A 524 2.40 -70.06 -27.68
C GLY A 524 3.10 -71.31 -28.23
N TYR A 525 3.72 -71.24 -29.42
CA TYR A 525 4.42 -72.36 -30.05
C TYR A 525 5.96 -72.27 -29.93
N GLU A 526 6.50 -71.30 -29.20
CA GLU A 526 7.94 -71.09 -29.03
C GLU A 526 8.62 -72.26 -28.32
N GLN A 527 7.96 -72.83 -27.31
CA GLN A 527 8.43 -74.01 -26.59
C GLN A 527 8.43 -75.24 -27.49
N ALA A 528 7.43 -75.36 -28.37
CA ALA A 528 7.36 -76.43 -29.35
C ALA A 528 8.50 -76.35 -30.37
N LEU A 529 8.77 -75.17 -30.94
CA LEU A 529 9.90 -75.01 -31.87
C LEU A 529 11.24 -75.27 -31.19
N ALA A 530 11.44 -74.72 -30.00
CA ALA A 530 12.70 -74.84 -29.28
C ALA A 530 12.98 -76.28 -28.82
N ALA A 531 11.95 -77.02 -28.37
CA ALA A 531 12.08 -78.45 -28.09
C ALA A 531 12.31 -79.26 -29.38
N ALA A 532 11.73 -78.83 -30.50
CA ALA A 532 11.82 -79.54 -31.76
C ALA A 532 13.14 -79.35 -32.51
N LEU A 533 13.88 -78.26 -32.33
CA LEU A 533 15.15 -78.01 -33.03
C LEU A 533 16.36 -77.80 -32.10
N GLY A 534 16.15 -77.44 -30.82
CA GLY A 534 17.22 -77.34 -29.82
C GLY A 534 18.39 -76.46 -30.28
N ASP A 535 19.60 -76.98 -30.13
CA ASP A 535 20.84 -76.29 -30.51
C ASP A 535 20.96 -76.06 -32.03
N ASP A 536 20.19 -76.79 -32.86
CA ASP A 536 20.20 -76.61 -34.32
C ASP A 536 19.70 -75.20 -34.74
N LEU A 537 18.96 -74.51 -33.85
CA LEU A 537 18.52 -73.12 -34.05
C LEU A 537 19.68 -72.11 -34.01
N SER A 538 20.80 -72.48 -33.38
CA SER A 538 21.99 -71.62 -33.27
C SER A 538 22.90 -71.65 -34.51
N ALA A 539 22.70 -72.60 -35.43
CA ALA A 539 23.45 -72.71 -36.68
C ALA A 539 23.12 -71.57 -37.65
N SER A 540 23.98 -71.27 -38.64
CA SER A 540 23.75 -70.22 -39.64
C SER A 540 23.19 -70.77 -40.97
N GLU A 541 22.72 -69.92 -41.88
CA GLU A 541 22.46 -70.27 -43.29
C GLU A 541 23.71 -70.12 -44.18
N ASP A 542 24.76 -69.46 -43.68
CA ASP A 542 25.98 -69.26 -44.45
C ASP A 542 26.79 -70.57 -44.50
N ALA A 543 27.05 -71.07 -45.71
CA ALA A 543 27.82 -72.29 -45.94
C ALA A 543 29.29 -72.20 -45.51
N ARG A 544 29.77 -71.01 -45.14
CA ARG A 544 31.11 -70.76 -44.59
C ARG A 544 31.17 -70.92 -43.07
N ALA A 545 30.02 -70.97 -42.40
CA ALA A 545 29.98 -71.16 -40.95
C ALA A 545 30.37 -72.61 -40.57
N PRO A 546 30.94 -72.85 -39.38
CA PRO A 546 31.31 -74.19 -38.92
C PRO A 546 30.12 -75.17 -38.80
N VAL A 547 28.93 -74.64 -38.50
CA VAL A 547 27.67 -75.37 -38.43
C VAL A 547 26.62 -74.56 -39.19
N PHE A 548 26.02 -75.13 -40.23
CA PHE A 548 25.09 -74.41 -41.10
C PHE A 548 23.97 -75.27 -41.69
N TRP A 549 22.90 -74.60 -42.09
CA TRP A 549 21.76 -75.16 -42.81
C TRP A 549 21.93 -74.98 -44.32
N LEU A 550 21.81 -76.07 -45.07
CA LEU A 550 21.81 -76.05 -46.54
C LEU A 550 20.39 -75.95 -47.08
N THR A 551 20.17 -75.06 -48.04
CA THR A 551 18.93 -75.05 -48.82
C THR A 551 18.93 -76.23 -49.79
N LEU A 552 17.96 -77.13 -49.62
CA LEU A 552 17.80 -78.32 -50.46
C LEU A 552 16.57 -78.16 -51.35
N PRO A 553 16.55 -78.77 -52.56
CA PRO A 553 15.38 -78.70 -53.46
C PRO A 553 14.13 -79.35 -52.82
N PRO A 554 12.90 -79.04 -53.28
CA PRO A 554 11.69 -79.68 -52.76
C PRO A 554 11.75 -81.21 -52.88
N GLN A 555 11.33 -81.94 -51.85
CA GLN A 555 11.32 -83.41 -51.86
C GLN A 555 10.09 -83.92 -52.64
N SER A 556 10.31 -84.72 -53.69
CA SER A 556 9.27 -85.19 -54.62
C SER A 556 8.30 -86.23 -54.04
N ALA A 557 8.66 -86.90 -52.95
CA ALA A 557 7.80 -87.81 -52.18
C ALA A 557 8.18 -87.75 -50.69
N ALA A 558 7.65 -86.76 -49.97
CA ALA A 558 7.85 -86.67 -48.53
C ALA A 558 6.96 -87.70 -47.80
N PRO A 559 7.49 -88.45 -46.82
CA PRO A 559 6.66 -89.32 -45.99
C PRO A 559 5.59 -88.49 -45.28
N ALA A 560 4.34 -88.98 -45.29
CA ALA A 560 3.25 -88.33 -44.57
C ALA A 560 3.50 -88.39 -43.06
N LEU A 561 3.11 -87.33 -42.35
CA LEU A 561 3.05 -87.37 -40.89
C LEU A 561 1.89 -88.27 -40.44
N PRO A 562 1.92 -88.78 -39.19
CA PRO A 562 0.81 -89.57 -38.65
C PRO A 562 -0.55 -88.84 -38.79
N PRO A 563 -1.63 -89.58 -39.06
CA PRO A 563 -2.96 -88.98 -39.27
C PRO A 563 -3.40 -88.20 -38.02
N GLY A 564 -3.90 -86.97 -38.23
CA GLY A 564 -4.35 -86.09 -37.14
C GLY A 564 -3.25 -85.21 -36.53
N VAL A 565 -2.06 -85.17 -37.12
CA VAL A 565 -0.92 -84.32 -36.73
C VAL A 565 -0.63 -83.30 -37.85
N VAL A 566 -0.43 -82.05 -37.46
CA VAL A 566 -0.17 -80.93 -38.39
C VAL A 566 1.34 -80.66 -38.44
N PRO A 567 1.96 -80.39 -39.60
CA PRO A 567 3.38 -80.04 -39.65
C PRO A 567 3.67 -78.70 -38.96
N LEU A 568 4.80 -78.60 -38.26
CA LEU A 568 5.20 -77.39 -37.53
C LEU A 568 5.45 -76.19 -38.47
N SER A 569 5.69 -76.44 -39.76
CA SER A 569 5.79 -75.40 -40.80
C SER A 569 4.52 -74.57 -41.00
N GLU A 570 3.36 -74.97 -40.46
CA GLU A 570 2.12 -74.17 -40.53
C GLU A 570 2.04 -73.07 -39.46
N VAL A 571 2.85 -73.16 -38.41
CA VAL A 571 2.86 -72.21 -37.28
C VAL A 571 4.21 -71.48 -37.12
N VAL A 572 5.18 -71.78 -37.98
CA VAL A 572 6.51 -71.19 -37.99
C VAL A 572 6.85 -70.68 -39.40
N GLU A 573 7.12 -69.39 -39.51
CA GLU A 573 7.73 -68.79 -40.69
C GLU A 573 9.25 -68.90 -40.56
N ALA A 574 9.88 -69.64 -41.48
CA ALA A 574 11.29 -69.91 -41.43
C ALA A 574 11.94 -69.88 -42.83
N PRO A 575 13.26 -69.69 -42.90
CA PRO A 575 14.01 -69.69 -44.15
C PRO A 575 13.89 -71.01 -44.93
N PRO A 576 14.04 -70.99 -46.28
CA PRO A 576 13.88 -72.17 -47.13
C PRO A 576 14.77 -73.36 -46.71
N ALA A 577 15.91 -73.10 -46.10
CA ALA A 577 16.83 -74.11 -45.57
C ALA A 577 16.18 -75.01 -44.50
N LEU A 578 15.21 -74.49 -43.73
CA LEU A 578 14.48 -75.22 -42.69
C LEU A 578 13.17 -75.85 -43.17
N ALA A 579 12.65 -75.47 -44.35
CA ALA A 579 11.33 -75.88 -44.83
C ALA A 579 11.13 -77.41 -44.84
N ARG A 580 12.14 -78.15 -45.35
CA ARG A 580 12.10 -79.61 -45.36
C ARG A 580 12.10 -80.21 -43.95
N ARG A 581 12.83 -79.58 -43.01
CA ARG A 581 12.92 -80.04 -41.63
C ARG A 581 11.59 -79.82 -40.91
N LEU A 582 11.04 -78.61 -40.97
CA LEU A 582 9.79 -78.23 -40.30
C LEU A 582 8.58 -79.03 -40.80
N ALA A 583 8.54 -79.37 -42.09
CA ALA A 583 7.48 -80.20 -42.67
C ALA A 583 7.47 -81.66 -42.14
N GLN A 584 8.56 -82.11 -41.50
CA GLN A 584 8.69 -83.46 -40.93
C GLN A 584 8.67 -83.46 -39.39
N ILE A 585 8.29 -82.33 -38.79
CA ILE A 585 8.03 -82.17 -37.37
C ILE A 585 6.52 -82.04 -37.22
N GLY A 586 5.89 -83.00 -36.56
CA GLY A 586 4.46 -83.00 -36.32
C GLY A 586 4.10 -82.35 -35.00
N LEU A 587 3.19 -81.39 -35.03
CA LEU A 587 2.61 -80.74 -33.86
C LEU A 587 1.39 -81.53 -33.38
N LEU A 588 1.43 -82.00 -32.13
CA LEU A 588 0.33 -82.73 -31.50
C LEU A 588 -0.82 -81.78 -31.17
N ALA A 589 -2.04 -82.24 -31.45
CA ALA A 589 -3.24 -81.54 -30.98
C ALA A 589 -3.41 -81.71 -29.46
N GLU A 590 -4.11 -80.77 -28.84
CA GLU A 590 -4.36 -80.74 -27.40
C GLU A 590 -5.02 -82.06 -26.92
N GLY A 591 -4.43 -82.71 -25.91
CA GLY A 591 -4.89 -83.99 -25.38
C GLY A 591 -4.42 -85.25 -26.13
N GLN A 592 -3.74 -85.13 -27.28
CA GLN A 592 -3.08 -86.27 -27.93
C GLN A 592 -1.81 -86.68 -27.17
N ARG A 593 -1.62 -87.99 -26.95
CA ARG A 593 -0.39 -88.51 -26.33
C ARG A 593 0.60 -88.93 -27.42
N GLY A 594 1.78 -88.32 -27.46
CA GLY A 594 2.80 -88.65 -28.45
C GLY A 594 3.23 -90.12 -28.42
N ASP A 595 3.12 -90.80 -27.27
CA ASP A 595 3.42 -92.23 -27.12
C ASP A 595 2.53 -93.13 -27.99
N SER A 596 1.27 -92.74 -28.24
CA SER A 596 0.37 -93.52 -29.08
C SER A 596 0.66 -93.35 -30.57
N LEU A 597 1.34 -92.29 -31.00
CA LEU A 597 1.65 -92.00 -32.40
C LEU A 597 3.11 -92.28 -32.77
N ARG A 598 4.00 -92.42 -31.79
CA ARG A 598 5.44 -92.65 -31.99
C ARG A 598 5.75 -93.86 -32.89
N HIS A 599 4.99 -94.94 -32.78
CA HIS A 599 5.22 -96.15 -33.57
C HIS A 599 4.92 -95.98 -35.07
N LEU A 600 4.28 -94.88 -35.45
CA LEU A 600 3.98 -94.51 -36.84
C LEU A 600 5.03 -93.56 -37.44
N LEU A 601 6.03 -93.13 -36.66
CA LEU A 601 7.06 -92.20 -37.15
C LEU A 601 8.03 -92.91 -38.08
N MET A 602 8.23 -92.31 -39.27
CA MET A 602 9.25 -92.73 -40.21
C MET A 602 10.63 -92.19 -39.80
N PRO A 603 11.73 -92.81 -40.26
CA PRO A 603 13.07 -92.31 -39.97
C PRO A 603 13.23 -90.82 -40.32
N GLY A 604 13.68 -90.04 -39.33
CA GLY A 604 13.87 -88.59 -39.44
C GLY A 604 12.70 -87.72 -38.93
N GLN A 605 11.52 -88.29 -38.71
CA GLN A 605 10.35 -87.57 -38.18
C GLN A 605 10.40 -87.43 -36.66
N ARG A 606 9.71 -86.40 -36.15
CA ARG A 606 9.52 -86.16 -34.71
C ARG A 606 8.16 -85.55 -34.46
N LEU A 607 7.60 -85.76 -33.27
CA LEU A 607 6.39 -85.13 -32.77
C LEU A 607 6.75 -84.18 -31.64
N VAL A 608 6.04 -83.07 -31.55
CA VAL A 608 6.19 -82.09 -30.48
C VAL A 608 4.83 -81.64 -29.97
N SER A 609 4.70 -81.43 -28.65
CA SER A 609 3.52 -80.77 -28.07
C SER A 609 3.74 -79.26 -27.97
N VAL A 610 2.65 -78.50 -27.80
CA VAL A 610 2.70 -77.04 -27.55
C VAL A 610 3.55 -76.72 -26.31
N GLU A 611 3.48 -77.57 -25.28
CA GLU A 611 4.24 -77.45 -24.03
C GLU A 611 5.73 -77.86 -24.14
N GLY A 612 6.19 -78.27 -25.33
CA GLY A 612 7.58 -78.62 -25.58
C GLY A 612 7.98 -80.06 -25.22
N ALA A 613 7.02 -80.99 -25.08
CA ALA A 613 7.35 -82.42 -25.01
C ALA A 613 7.70 -82.94 -26.41
N LEU A 614 8.73 -83.80 -26.51
CA LEU A 614 9.31 -84.24 -27.78
C LEU A 614 9.28 -85.77 -27.89
N TRP A 615 8.94 -86.31 -29.07
CA TRP A 615 9.07 -87.73 -29.40
C TRP A 615 9.75 -87.91 -30.75
N ARG A 616 10.87 -88.64 -30.81
CA ARG A 616 11.59 -88.95 -32.06
C ARG A 616 11.40 -90.40 -32.49
N TRP A 617 11.54 -90.64 -33.79
CA TRP A 617 11.46 -91.98 -34.40
C TRP A 617 12.44 -93.01 -33.82
N ASP A 618 13.63 -92.56 -33.40
CA ASP A 618 14.71 -93.38 -32.81
C ASP A 618 14.50 -93.69 -31.32
N GLY A 619 13.49 -93.05 -30.74
CA GLY A 619 13.00 -93.36 -29.41
C GLY A 619 13.43 -92.45 -28.28
N LEU A 620 14.16 -91.38 -28.61
CA LEU A 620 14.41 -90.28 -27.68
C LEU A 620 13.09 -89.53 -27.41
N THR A 621 12.72 -89.42 -26.14
CA THR A 621 11.55 -88.67 -25.67
C THR A 621 11.95 -87.63 -24.62
N GLY A 622 11.54 -86.39 -24.80
CA GLY A 622 11.71 -85.30 -23.83
C GLY A 622 10.38 -84.97 -23.16
N GLN A 623 10.37 -84.82 -21.84
CA GLN A 623 9.17 -84.34 -21.13
C GLN A 623 9.04 -82.82 -21.23
N ALA A 624 7.79 -82.33 -21.17
CA ALA A 624 7.50 -80.91 -21.09
C ALA A 624 8.11 -80.30 -19.81
N GLY A 625 8.57 -79.05 -19.87
CA GLY A 625 8.92 -78.26 -18.67
C GLY A 625 10.39 -77.87 -18.49
N ALA A 626 11.28 -78.09 -19.46
CA ALA A 626 12.63 -77.51 -19.42
C ALA A 626 12.69 -76.27 -20.36
N PRO A 627 12.66 -75.03 -19.83
CA PRO A 627 12.81 -73.84 -20.67
C PRO A 627 14.21 -73.84 -21.28
N SER A 628 14.29 -73.96 -22.61
CA SER A 628 15.56 -73.83 -23.32
C SER A 628 15.91 -72.35 -23.52
N ALA A 629 17.20 -72.04 -23.60
CA ALA A 629 17.67 -70.67 -23.87
C ALA A 629 17.10 -70.11 -25.20
N ALA A 630 16.89 -70.98 -26.19
CA ALA A 630 16.24 -70.63 -27.46
C ALA A 630 14.75 -70.28 -27.30
N ALA A 631 14.01 -70.98 -26.43
CA ALA A 631 12.60 -70.68 -26.15
C ALA A 631 12.43 -69.31 -25.46
N ILE A 632 13.26 -69.02 -24.46
CA ILE A 632 13.26 -67.73 -23.76
C ILE A 632 13.58 -66.60 -24.76
N ARG A 633 14.57 -66.80 -25.64
CA ARG A 633 14.94 -65.80 -26.66
C ARG A 633 13.83 -65.53 -27.67
N LEU A 634 13.12 -66.56 -28.15
CA LEU A 634 11.95 -66.40 -29.04
C LEU A 634 10.79 -65.67 -28.36
N GLN A 635 10.49 -66.02 -27.09
CA GLN A 635 9.47 -65.32 -26.31
C GLN A 635 9.83 -63.84 -26.11
N GLN A 636 11.11 -63.53 -25.88
CA GLN A 636 11.58 -62.15 -25.76
C GLN A 636 11.54 -61.38 -27.09
N GLN A 637 11.80 -62.03 -28.25
CA GLN A 637 11.65 -61.43 -29.58
C GLN A 637 10.20 -61.12 -29.93
N ASN A 638 9.27 -62.05 -29.66
CA ASN A 638 7.83 -61.82 -29.85
C ASN A 638 7.33 -60.69 -28.93
N ARG A 639 7.75 -60.66 -27.66
CA ARG A 639 7.42 -59.59 -26.71
C ARG A 639 7.95 -58.22 -27.17
N LEU A 640 9.17 -58.15 -27.69
CA LEU A 640 9.72 -56.92 -28.26
C LEU A 640 8.92 -56.43 -29.48
N GLY A 641 8.43 -57.36 -30.31
CA GLY A 641 7.55 -57.04 -31.44
C GLY A 641 6.25 -56.37 -31.00
N HIS A 642 5.59 -56.90 -29.97
CA HIS A 642 4.40 -56.30 -29.38
C HIS A 642 4.66 -54.91 -28.80
N LEU A 643 5.71 -54.77 -27.97
CA LEU A 643 6.05 -53.50 -27.34
C LEU A 643 6.41 -52.41 -28.37
N ARG A 644 7.03 -52.77 -29.50
CA ARG A 644 7.28 -51.84 -30.61
C ARG A 644 5.99 -51.38 -31.29
N GLY A 645 5.01 -52.26 -31.41
CA GLY A 645 3.66 -51.90 -31.89
C GLY A 645 2.95 -50.94 -30.93
N ASP A 646 2.98 -51.22 -29.63
CA ASP A 646 2.41 -50.36 -28.59
C ASP A 646 3.11 -49.00 -28.53
N LEU A 647 4.44 -48.97 -28.71
CA LEU A 647 5.23 -47.74 -28.78
C LEU A 647 4.82 -46.87 -29.98
N ALA A 648 4.64 -47.46 -31.16
CA ALA A 648 4.20 -46.72 -32.34
C ALA A 648 2.80 -46.11 -32.15
N GLN A 649 1.88 -46.82 -31.47
CA GLN A 649 0.57 -46.26 -31.10
C GLN A 649 0.69 -45.13 -30.08
N ALA A 650 1.57 -45.26 -29.08
CA ALA A 650 1.82 -44.22 -28.09
C ALA A 650 2.49 -42.97 -28.71
N GLU A 651 3.37 -43.13 -29.70
CA GLU A 651 3.97 -42.04 -30.46
C GLU A 651 2.91 -41.28 -31.28
N GLN A 652 1.98 -42.00 -31.93
CA GLN A 652 0.86 -41.37 -32.64
C GLN A 652 -0.09 -40.62 -31.68
N ALA A 653 -0.40 -41.19 -30.52
CA ALA A 653 -1.22 -40.54 -29.50
C ALA A 653 -0.54 -39.28 -28.94
N LEU A 654 0.79 -39.29 -28.77
CA LEU A 654 1.56 -38.13 -28.36
C LEU A 654 1.51 -37.01 -29.41
N GLU A 655 1.65 -37.35 -30.70
CA GLU A 655 1.57 -36.37 -31.80
C GLU A 655 0.20 -35.70 -31.84
N GLN A 656 -0.87 -36.48 -31.69
CA GLN A 656 -2.24 -35.95 -31.60
C GLN A 656 -2.46 -35.05 -30.38
N ALA A 657 -2.01 -35.48 -29.20
CA ALA A 657 -2.11 -34.68 -27.97
C ALA A 657 -1.31 -33.37 -28.06
N THR A 658 -0.15 -33.39 -28.73
CA THR A 658 0.67 -32.20 -28.98
C THR A 658 -0.08 -31.19 -29.86
N ALA A 659 -0.65 -31.64 -30.98
CA ALA A 659 -1.41 -30.76 -31.87
C ALA A 659 -2.63 -30.13 -31.18
N VAL A 660 -3.36 -30.91 -30.37
CA VAL A 660 -4.51 -30.40 -29.60
C VAL A 660 -4.08 -29.37 -28.55
N ALA A 661 -2.97 -29.61 -27.85
CA ALA A 661 -2.44 -28.68 -26.86
C ALA A 661 -1.95 -27.36 -27.48
N GLU A 662 -1.29 -27.41 -28.63
CA GLU A 662 -0.89 -26.21 -29.37
C GLU A 662 -2.09 -25.39 -29.85
N GLN A 663 -3.13 -26.05 -30.36
CA GLN A 663 -4.36 -25.39 -30.78
C GLN A 663 -5.09 -24.73 -29.60
N ALA A 664 -5.22 -25.44 -28.47
CA ALA A 664 -5.86 -24.93 -27.27
C ALA A 664 -5.09 -23.74 -26.67
N ARG A 665 -3.75 -23.78 -26.70
CA ARG A 665 -2.90 -22.65 -26.32
C ARG A 665 -3.13 -21.43 -27.19
N HIS A 666 -3.22 -21.61 -28.51
CA HIS A 666 -3.47 -20.48 -29.41
C HIS A 666 -4.85 -19.84 -29.17
N GLN A 667 -5.87 -20.65 -28.91
CA GLN A 667 -7.22 -20.17 -28.57
C GLN A 667 -7.23 -19.41 -27.23
N GLN A 668 -6.48 -19.90 -26.24
CA GLN A 668 -6.29 -19.22 -24.95
C GLN A 668 -5.63 -17.84 -25.15
N ASP A 669 -4.53 -17.78 -25.90
CA ASP A 669 -3.83 -16.52 -26.17
C ASP A 669 -4.75 -15.49 -26.86
N GLN A 670 -5.56 -15.93 -27.83
CA GLN A 670 -6.54 -15.07 -28.52
C GLN A 670 -7.66 -14.59 -27.60
N ALA A 671 -8.21 -15.48 -26.76
CA ALA A 671 -9.28 -15.14 -25.83
C ALA A 671 -8.81 -14.15 -24.76
N VAL A 672 -7.60 -14.36 -24.20
CA VAL A 672 -6.98 -13.44 -23.23
C VAL A 672 -6.70 -12.06 -23.87
N ALA A 673 -6.21 -12.02 -25.12
CA ALA A 673 -6.00 -10.75 -25.83
C ALA A 673 -7.31 -9.99 -26.09
N THR A 674 -8.39 -10.71 -26.42
CA THR A 674 -9.72 -10.14 -26.61
C THR A 674 -10.26 -9.56 -25.31
N ALA A 675 -10.21 -10.33 -24.22
CA ALA A 675 -10.63 -9.89 -22.88
C ALA A 675 -9.87 -8.63 -22.43
N ARG A 676 -8.56 -8.57 -22.66
CA ARG A 676 -7.75 -7.39 -22.38
C ARG A 676 -8.21 -6.16 -23.16
N THR A 677 -8.46 -6.31 -24.46
CA THR A 677 -8.88 -5.20 -25.34
C THR A 677 -10.24 -4.63 -24.93
N VAL A 678 -11.18 -5.51 -24.58
CA VAL A 678 -12.51 -5.09 -24.12
C VAL A 678 -12.43 -4.40 -22.76
N ARG A 679 -11.61 -4.89 -21.81
CA ARG A 679 -11.37 -4.21 -20.52
C ARG A 679 -10.74 -2.82 -20.67
N GLU A 680 -9.81 -2.66 -21.61
CA GLU A 680 -9.23 -1.34 -21.94
C GLU A 680 -10.30 -0.39 -22.51
N SER A 681 -11.23 -0.91 -23.32
CA SER A 681 -12.38 -0.17 -23.86
C SER A 681 -13.36 0.26 -22.75
N VAL A 682 -13.68 -0.64 -21.81
CA VAL A 682 -14.51 -0.33 -20.63
C VAL A 682 -13.91 0.83 -19.83
N ARG A 683 -12.60 0.79 -19.54
CA ARG A 683 -11.91 1.87 -18.80
C ARG A 683 -11.96 3.20 -19.54
N ALA A 684 -11.81 3.20 -20.86
CA ALA A 684 -11.91 4.41 -21.66
C ALA A 684 -13.32 5.02 -21.58
N THR A 685 -14.37 4.21 -21.69
CA THR A 685 -15.76 4.68 -21.60
C THR A 685 -16.16 5.09 -20.18
N GLU A 686 -15.63 4.45 -19.13
CA GLU A 686 -15.78 4.92 -17.74
C GLU A 686 -15.22 6.34 -17.56
N SER A 687 -14.08 6.65 -18.18
CA SER A 687 -13.52 8.00 -18.17
C SER A 687 -14.37 8.99 -18.96
N GLN A 688 -14.96 8.58 -20.08
CA GLN A 688 -15.89 9.42 -20.86
C GLN A 688 -17.16 9.74 -20.06
N LEU A 689 -17.74 8.74 -19.39
CA LEU A 689 -18.90 8.92 -18.51
C LEU A 689 -18.60 9.87 -17.34
N ALA A 690 -17.42 9.75 -16.72
CA ALA A 690 -16.99 10.67 -15.67
C ALA A 690 -16.85 12.11 -16.18
N SER A 691 -16.31 12.30 -17.38
CA SER A 691 -16.20 13.62 -18.02
C SER A 691 -17.58 14.21 -18.34
N ALA A 692 -18.49 13.42 -18.91
CA ALA A 692 -19.86 13.84 -19.21
C ALA A 692 -20.63 14.24 -17.95
N ARG A 693 -20.50 13.48 -16.84
CA ARG A 693 -21.11 13.82 -15.54
C ARG A 693 -20.58 15.12 -14.96
N THR A 694 -19.28 15.37 -15.14
CA THR A 694 -18.64 16.62 -14.68
C THR A 694 -19.19 17.82 -15.46
N ALA A 695 -19.29 17.69 -16.78
CA ALA A 695 -19.87 18.73 -17.64
C ALA A 695 -21.34 19.03 -17.26
N LEU A 696 -22.15 18.00 -17.01
CA LEU A 696 -23.53 18.16 -16.52
C LEU A 696 -23.59 18.92 -15.19
N ALA A 697 -22.76 18.53 -14.21
CA ALA A 697 -22.72 19.18 -12.90
C ALA A 697 -22.22 20.64 -12.95
N GLU A 698 -21.49 21.03 -13.99
CA GLU A 698 -21.04 22.40 -14.22
C GLU A 698 -22.17 23.25 -14.83
N GLU A 699 -22.91 22.74 -15.81
CA GLU A 699 -24.07 23.41 -16.39
C GLU A 699 -25.21 23.57 -15.37
N GLU A 700 -25.48 22.55 -14.55
CA GLU A 700 -26.45 22.64 -13.43
C GLU A 700 -26.05 23.72 -12.40
N ARG A 701 -24.74 23.88 -12.13
CA ARG A 701 -24.24 24.92 -11.22
C ARG A 701 -24.40 26.32 -11.81
N LYS A 702 -24.14 26.50 -13.11
CA LYS A 702 -24.35 27.79 -13.80
C LYS A 702 -25.81 28.20 -13.75
N ALA A 703 -26.73 27.26 -14.02
CA ALA A 703 -28.16 27.50 -13.94
C ALA A 703 -28.61 27.89 -12.51
N GLN A 704 -28.18 27.14 -11.48
CA GLN A 704 -28.49 27.48 -10.08
C GLN A 704 -27.97 28.86 -9.67
N ALA A 705 -26.76 29.24 -10.10
CA ALA A 705 -26.18 30.54 -9.80
C ALA A 705 -26.95 31.69 -10.47
N ALA A 706 -27.36 31.52 -11.73
CA ALA A 706 -28.19 32.49 -12.45
C ALA A 706 -29.56 32.66 -11.77
N GLN A 707 -30.18 31.55 -11.36
CA GLN A 707 -31.49 31.54 -10.70
C GLN A 707 -31.45 32.17 -9.30
N ALA A 708 -30.40 31.92 -8.52
CA ALA A 708 -30.17 32.58 -7.23
C ALA A 708 -29.95 34.10 -7.37
N ARG A 709 -29.25 34.52 -8.43
CA ARG A 709 -29.03 35.94 -8.73
C ARG A 709 -30.32 36.66 -9.11
N LEU A 710 -31.17 36.02 -9.93
CA LEU A 710 -32.49 36.55 -10.28
C LEU A 710 -33.36 36.72 -9.02
N ALA A 711 -33.45 35.69 -8.17
CA ALA A 711 -34.23 35.76 -6.93
C ALA A 711 -33.77 36.90 -5.99
N ALA A 712 -32.46 37.14 -5.88
CA ALA A 712 -31.93 38.22 -5.05
C ALA A 712 -32.25 39.62 -5.61
N LEU A 713 -32.19 39.81 -6.94
CA LEU A 713 -32.51 41.07 -7.60
C LEU A 713 -34.02 41.36 -7.55
N SER A 714 -34.88 40.35 -7.76
CA SER A 714 -36.33 40.49 -7.63
C SER A 714 -36.74 40.90 -6.21
N ALA A 715 -36.15 40.29 -5.18
CA ALA A 715 -36.42 40.68 -3.78
C ALA A 715 -36.01 42.14 -3.47
N GLN A 716 -34.92 42.63 -4.07
CA GLN A 716 -34.51 44.04 -3.92
C GLN A 716 -35.44 45.00 -4.69
N GLN A 717 -35.92 44.60 -5.86
CA GLN A 717 -36.89 45.35 -6.63
C GLN A 717 -38.22 45.48 -5.87
N ASP A 718 -38.71 44.39 -5.27
CA ASP A 718 -39.95 44.38 -4.50
C ASP A 718 -39.87 45.32 -3.29
N GLN A 719 -38.75 45.26 -2.53
CA GLN A 719 -38.55 46.17 -1.40
C GLN A 719 -38.51 47.64 -1.84
N ALA A 720 -37.81 47.95 -2.95
CA ALA A 720 -37.76 49.31 -3.47
C ALA A 720 -39.11 49.79 -4.02
N GLY A 721 -39.97 48.88 -4.47
CA GLY A 721 -41.35 49.16 -4.87
C GLY A 721 -42.21 49.58 -3.69
N THR A 722 -42.16 48.82 -2.59
CA THR A 722 -42.87 49.15 -1.34
C THR A 722 -42.42 50.51 -0.78
N ASP A 723 -41.11 50.77 -0.73
CA ASP A 723 -40.57 52.06 -0.25
C ASP A 723 -41.04 53.25 -1.11
N LEU A 724 -41.27 53.04 -2.41
CA LEU A 724 -41.76 54.05 -3.34
C LEU A 724 -43.25 54.34 -3.12
N GLU A 725 -44.06 53.30 -2.87
CA GLU A 725 -45.49 53.44 -2.54
C GLU A 725 -45.68 54.22 -1.23
N ASP A 726 -44.91 53.90 -0.19
CA ASP A 726 -44.93 54.64 1.08
C ASP A 726 -44.58 56.12 0.89
N ALA A 727 -43.56 56.43 0.09
CA ALA A 727 -43.16 57.80 -0.19
C ALA A 727 -44.20 58.57 -1.04
N ALA A 728 -45.00 57.88 -1.86
CA ALA A 728 -46.10 58.48 -2.60
C ALA A 728 -47.27 58.84 -1.67
N MET A 729 -47.59 57.98 -0.71
CA MET A 729 -48.61 58.25 0.32
C MET A 729 -48.23 59.43 1.22
N ASP A 730 -46.96 59.51 1.64
CA ASP A 730 -46.43 60.65 2.40
C ASP A 730 -46.57 61.97 1.62
N GLN A 731 -46.39 61.93 0.29
CA GLN A 731 -46.48 63.11 -0.57
C GLN A 731 -47.93 63.62 -0.66
N GLU A 732 -48.89 62.71 -0.77
CA GLU A 732 -50.32 63.03 -0.83
C GLU A 732 -50.81 63.63 0.49
N ALA A 733 -50.41 63.04 1.63
CA ALA A 733 -50.72 63.56 2.96
C ALA A 733 -50.13 64.96 3.22
N ALA A 734 -48.92 65.24 2.74
CA ALA A 734 -48.29 66.55 2.85
C ALA A 734 -49.00 67.62 1.98
N ALA A 735 -49.60 67.23 0.86
CA ALA A 735 -50.36 68.12 -0.02
C ALA A 735 -51.73 68.51 0.60
N GLU A 736 -52.46 67.55 1.18
CA GLU A 736 -53.72 67.81 1.88
C GLU A 736 -53.55 68.74 3.09
N ALA A 737 -52.43 68.60 3.83
CA ALA A 737 -52.12 69.46 4.98
C ALA A 737 -51.97 70.94 4.59
N LEU A 738 -51.44 71.23 3.40
CA LEU A 738 -51.30 72.59 2.86
C LEU A 738 -52.65 73.22 2.48
N GLU A 739 -53.61 72.41 2.02
CA GLU A 739 -54.93 72.86 1.58
C GLU A 739 -55.87 73.23 2.76
N SER A 740 -55.59 72.72 3.96
CA SER A 740 -56.40 72.95 5.17
C SER A 740 -56.19 74.31 5.88
N VAL A 741 -55.28 75.18 5.39
CA VAL A 741 -54.91 76.44 6.04
C VAL A 741 -55.84 77.62 5.59
N PRO A 742 -56.53 78.34 6.50
CA PRO A 742 -57.50 79.41 6.15
C PRO A 742 -56.89 80.66 5.47
N ASP A 743 -57.68 81.36 4.64
CA ASP A 743 -57.26 82.59 3.92
C ASP A 743 -57.39 83.88 4.76
N SER A 744 -56.29 84.62 4.88
CA SER A 744 -56.07 85.78 5.76
C SER A 744 -56.54 87.14 5.19
N ALA A 745 -57.33 87.14 4.12
CA ALA A 745 -57.65 88.35 3.34
C ALA A 745 -58.36 89.48 4.13
N VAL A 746 -59.12 89.14 5.17
CA VAL A 746 -59.86 90.13 6.00
C VAL A 746 -58.94 90.86 6.99
N LEU A 747 -58.00 90.15 7.61
CA LEU A 747 -57.00 90.72 8.54
C LEU A 747 -56.00 91.64 7.83
N ARG A 748 -55.75 91.43 6.54
CA ARG A 748 -54.89 92.30 5.71
C ARG A 748 -55.51 93.68 5.51
N GLY A 749 -56.83 93.76 5.29
CA GLY A 749 -57.52 95.05 5.03
C GLY A 749 -57.51 96.03 6.22
N GLU A 750 -57.65 95.54 7.45
CA GLU A 750 -57.58 96.38 8.67
C GLU A 750 -56.14 96.78 9.01
N LEU A 751 -55.20 95.88 8.76
CA LEU A 751 -53.78 96.12 8.93
C LEU A 751 -53.26 97.16 7.92
N ASP A 752 -53.78 97.18 6.70
CA ASP A 752 -53.35 98.10 5.63
C ASP A 752 -53.73 99.57 5.89
N GLN A 753 -54.83 99.85 6.59
CA GLN A 753 -55.19 101.24 6.99
C GLN A 753 -54.26 101.80 8.07
N VAL A 754 -53.95 101.02 9.11
CA VAL A 754 -53.02 101.44 10.18
C VAL A 754 -51.57 101.40 9.66
N ARG A 755 -51.26 100.46 8.76
CA ARG A 755 -50.01 100.45 8.00
C ARG A 755 -49.89 101.63 7.05
N ALA A 756 -50.94 102.26 6.54
CA ALA A 756 -50.77 103.44 5.67
C ALA A 756 -50.19 104.64 6.45
N SER A 757 -50.73 104.94 7.63
CA SER A 757 -50.22 105.98 8.55
C SER A 757 -48.81 105.63 9.05
N LEU A 758 -48.65 104.40 9.55
CA LEU A 758 -47.36 103.91 9.99
C LEU A 758 -46.38 103.79 8.82
N SER A 759 -46.83 103.56 7.59
CA SER A 759 -45.98 103.46 6.39
C SER A 759 -45.43 104.80 5.99
N GLU A 760 -46.09 105.92 6.27
CA GLU A 760 -45.53 107.24 5.99
C GLU A 760 -44.40 107.55 6.97
N ARG A 761 -44.62 107.33 8.28
CA ARG A 761 -43.58 107.53 9.31
C ARG A 761 -42.50 106.46 9.27
N ARG A 762 -42.87 105.21 8.98
CA ARG A 762 -41.94 104.15 8.60
C ARG A 762 -41.33 104.42 7.26
N LEU A 763 -41.88 105.19 6.31
CA LEU A 763 -41.15 105.45 5.06
C LEU A 763 -39.93 106.29 5.39
N TRP A 764 -40.08 107.30 6.23
CA TRP A 764 -38.96 108.13 6.70
C TRP A 764 -37.99 107.37 7.61
N LEU A 765 -38.49 106.60 8.59
CA LEU A 765 -37.63 105.78 9.44
C LEU A 765 -37.04 104.57 8.70
N SER A 766 -37.75 103.96 7.76
CA SER A 766 -37.30 102.90 6.86
C SER A 766 -36.33 103.47 5.86
N GLU A 767 -36.45 104.70 5.37
CA GLU A 767 -35.43 105.28 4.48
C GLU A 767 -34.12 105.49 5.26
N ALA A 768 -34.19 105.92 6.52
CA ALA A 768 -33.04 106.01 7.41
C ALA A 768 -32.52 104.63 7.88
N ARG A 769 -33.41 103.69 8.24
CA ARG A 769 -33.09 102.31 8.67
C ARG A 769 -32.65 101.46 7.50
N LEU A 770 -33.18 101.61 6.30
CA LEU A 770 -32.71 100.98 5.07
C LEU A 770 -31.37 101.58 4.66
N THR A 771 -31.11 102.86 4.91
CA THR A 771 -29.77 103.41 4.68
C THR A 771 -28.76 102.81 5.66
N LEU A 772 -29.11 102.70 6.95
CA LEU A 772 -28.27 102.05 7.97
C LEU A 772 -28.17 100.53 7.78
N GLU A 773 -29.27 99.84 7.50
CA GLU A 773 -29.35 98.41 7.21
C GLU A 773 -28.69 98.10 5.89
N ARG A 774 -28.74 98.97 4.87
CA ARG A 774 -27.95 98.79 3.64
C ARG A 774 -26.47 98.89 3.96
N VAL A 775 -26.03 99.88 4.74
CA VAL A 775 -24.62 99.99 5.15
C VAL A 775 -24.20 98.77 6.00
N LEU A 776 -25.01 98.33 6.96
CA LEU A 776 -24.72 97.17 7.82
C LEU A 776 -24.87 95.81 7.12
N ARG A 777 -25.81 95.69 6.18
CA ARG A 777 -26.06 94.48 5.38
C ARG A 777 -25.01 94.37 4.30
N ASP A 778 -24.66 95.43 3.59
CA ASP A 778 -23.59 95.42 2.60
C ASP A 778 -22.25 95.09 3.29
N ALA A 779 -21.96 95.69 4.45
CA ALA A 779 -20.79 95.34 5.26
C ALA A 779 -20.83 93.91 5.82
N GLY A 780 -22.01 93.44 6.24
CA GLY A 780 -22.22 92.10 6.81
C GLY A 780 -22.17 90.98 5.76
N GLU A 781 -22.82 91.17 4.61
CA GLU A 781 -22.80 90.27 3.45
C GLU A 781 -21.40 90.21 2.85
N ARG A 782 -20.69 91.34 2.75
CA ARG A 782 -19.27 91.38 2.34
C ARG A 782 -18.38 90.64 3.30
N ARG A 783 -18.59 90.79 4.62
CA ARG A 783 -17.82 90.07 5.66
C ARG A 783 -18.11 88.57 5.65
N GLN A 784 -19.37 88.16 5.47
CA GLN A 784 -19.75 86.75 5.33
C GLN A 784 -19.25 86.13 4.01
N ARG A 785 -19.29 86.88 2.90
CA ARG A 785 -18.75 86.43 1.61
C ARG A 785 -17.23 86.33 1.67
N LEU A 786 -16.53 87.27 2.29
CA LEU A 786 -15.08 87.20 2.53
C LEU A 786 -14.69 85.98 3.38
N LEU A 787 -15.49 85.62 4.40
CA LEU A 787 -15.28 84.39 5.18
C LEU A 787 -15.51 83.13 4.34
N ARG A 788 -16.60 83.05 3.57
CA ARG A 788 -16.89 81.91 2.69
C ARG A 788 -15.87 81.76 1.57
N VAL A 789 -15.46 82.85 0.94
CA VAL A 789 -14.41 82.86 -0.09
C VAL A 789 -13.09 82.41 0.52
N ARG A 790 -12.75 82.80 1.76
CA ARG A 790 -11.58 82.26 2.48
C ARG A 790 -11.65 80.75 2.73
N ASP A 791 -12.81 80.25 3.16
CA ASP A 791 -13.02 78.82 3.37
C ASP A 791 -12.98 78.03 2.04
N GLU A 792 -13.56 78.59 0.97
CA GLU A 792 -13.53 78.04 -0.38
C GLU A 792 -12.09 78.01 -0.93
N ILE A 793 -11.32 79.09 -0.77
CA ILE A 793 -9.89 79.18 -1.13
C ILE A 793 -9.09 78.12 -0.37
N SER A 794 -9.28 77.99 0.94
CA SER A 794 -8.61 76.96 1.76
C SER A 794 -8.96 75.55 1.27
N GLY A 795 -10.23 75.29 0.98
CA GLY A 795 -10.69 74.00 0.47
C GLY A 795 -10.20 73.67 -0.95
N TRP A 796 -10.04 74.67 -1.83
CA TRP A 796 -9.45 74.49 -3.16
C TRP A 796 -7.92 74.35 -3.10
N GLN A 797 -7.23 75.04 -2.17
CA GLN A 797 -5.80 74.86 -1.91
C GLN A 797 -5.48 73.46 -1.40
N GLN A 798 -6.25 72.92 -0.45
CA GLN A 798 -6.06 71.55 0.02
C GLN A 798 -6.29 70.51 -1.09
N ARG A 799 -7.27 70.73 -1.97
CA ARG A 799 -7.53 69.85 -3.13
C ARG A 799 -6.42 69.93 -4.17
N GLN A 800 -5.90 71.12 -4.46
CA GLN A 800 -4.76 71.31 -5.37
C GLN A 800 -3.49 70.66 -4.82
N GLN A 801 -3.21 70.80 -3.52
CA GLN A 801 -2.08 70.13 -2.86
C GLN A 801 -2.21 68.61 -2.85
N GLY A 802 -3.42 68.09 -2.61
CA GLY A 802 -3.70 66.65 -2.66
C GLY A 802 -3.53 66.06 -4.06
N ALA A 803 -4.08 66.74 -5.09
CA ALA A 803 -3.94 66.32 -6.49
C ALA A 803 -2.47 66.39 -6.96
N ALA A 804 -1.73 67.42 -6.59
CA ALA A 804 -0.30 67.55 -6.91
C ALA A 804 0.56 66.46 -6.25
N ALA A 805 0.28 66.09 -4.99
CA ALA A 805 0.99 65.01 -4.31
C ALA A 805 0.70 63.63 -4.94
N GLN A 806 -0.55 63.41 -5.36
CA GLN A 806 -0.94 62.19 -6.05
C GLN A 806 -0.29 62.11 -7.45
N GLN A 807 -0.24 63.24 -8.18
CA GLN A 807 0.43 63.33 -9.47
C GLN A 807 1.93 62.99 -9.36
N ALA A 808 2.65 63.57 -8.39
CA ALA A 808 4.07 63.26 -8.17
C ALA A 808 4.31 61.77 -7.84
N THR A 809 3.38 61.13 -7.12
CA THR A 809 3.45 59.69 -6.82
C THR A 809 3.28 58.84 -8.09
N LEU A 810 2.38 59.25 -8.99
CA LEU A 810 2.14 58.56 -10.25
C LEU A 810 3.29 58.79 -11.25
N GLU A 811 3.91 59.97 -11.26
CA GLU A 811 5.11 60.28 -12.06
C GLU A 811 6.30 59.40 -11.66
N GLN A 812 6.53 59.22 -10.35
CA GLN A 812 7.57 58.31 -9.86
C GLN A 812 7.31 56.86 -10.29
N ARG A 813 6.06 56.39 -10.17
CA ARG A 813 5.69 55.02 -10.61
C ARG A 813 5.83 54.82 -12.11
N GLN A 814 5.54 55.85 -12.90
CA GLN A 814 5.74 55.83 -14.35
C GLN A 814 7.22 55.65 -14.69
N GLN A 815 8.10 56.37 -13.98
CA GLN A 815 9.55 56.27 -14.16
C GLN A 815 10.06 54.88 -13.79
N ASP A 816 9.70 54.36 -12.62
CA ASP A 816 10.12 53.03 -12.15
C ASP A 816 9.70 51.92 -13.15
N LEU A 817 8.46 51.97 -13.65
CA LEU A 817 7.95 51.00 -14.64
C LEU A 817 8.64 51.14 -16.01
N SER A 818 9.05 52.35 -16.40
CA SER A 818 9.79 52.56 -17.64
C SER A 818 11.21 51.98 -17.59
N GLU A 819 11.89 52.14 -16.44
CA GLU A 819 13.21 51.55 -16.20
C GLU A 819 13.13 50.01 -16.15
N GLU A 820 12.08 49.44 -15.53
CA GLU A 820 11.82 47.99 -15.53
C GLU A 820 11.63 47.43 -16.95
N LEU A 821 10.88 48.14 -17.81
CA LEU A 821 10.65 47.74 -19.20
C LEU A 821 11.92 47.81 -20.06
N GLU A 822 12.81 48.78 -19.83
CA GLU A 822 14.11 48.84 -20.51
C GLU A 822 14.98 47.63 -20.15
N ILE A 823 15.05 47.27 -18.87
CA ILE A 823 15.82 46.10 -18.40
C ILE A 823 15.27 44.79 -18.97
N LEU A 824 13.95 44.67 -19.12
CA LEU A 824 13.30 43.45 -19.63
C LEU A 824 13.38 43.32 -21.17
N ARG A 825 13.72 44.38 -21.90
CA ARG A 825 13.72 44.42 -23.36
C ARG A 825 14.77 43.52 -24.00
N ASP A 826 15.97 43.47 -23.42
CA ASP A 826 17.13 42.83 -24.05
C ASP A 826 17.31 41.35 -23.63
N LYS A 827 16.72 40.95 -22.51
CA LYS A 827 16.82 39.58 -21.96
C LYS A 827 16.32 38.46 -22.88
N PRO A 828 15.24 38.62 -23.68
CA PRO A 828 14.81 37.58 -24.62
C PRO A 828 15.87 37.24 -25.68
N GLN A 829 16.69 38.21 -26.08
CA GLN A 829 17.76 37.99 -27.06
C GLN A 829 18.92 37.18 -26.46
N GLU A 830 19.29 37.46 -25.20
CA GLU A 830 20.31 36.69 -24.46
C GLU A 830 19.90 35.21 -24.27
N ILE A 831 18.61 34.95 -24.03
CA ILE A 831 18.04 33.61 -23.94
C ILE A 831 18.07 32.91 -25.30
N ALA A 832 17.75 33.61 -26.40
CA ALA A 832 17.81 33.03 -27.74
C ALA A 832 19.22 32.58 -28.13
N GLU A 833 20.24 33.36 -27.79
CA GLU A 833 21.65 33.01 -28.00
C GLU A 833 22.07 31.80 -27.14
N SER A 834 21.67 31.78 -25.87
CA SER A 834 21.93 30.65 -24.97
C SER A 834 21.24 29.36 -25.40
N ARG A 835 20.04 29.46 -26.00
CA ARG A 835 19.30 28.31 -26.55
C ARG A 835 20.04 27.67 -27.72
N LEU A 836 20.63 28.46 -28.62
CA LEU A 836 21.39 27.93 -29.76
C LEU A 836 22.61 27.12 -29.29
N VAL A 837 23.38 27.67 -28.35
CA VAL A 837 24.55 26.97 -27.77
C VAL A 837 24.14 25.67 -27.08
N LEU A 838 23.00 25.68 -26.38
CA LEU A 838 22.51 24.50 -25.66
C LEU A 838 21.99 23.40 -26.61
N LEU A 839 21.36 23.78 -27.73
CA LEU A 839 20.92 22.82 -28.75
C LEU A 839 22.11 22.09 -29.40
N ASP A 840 23.19 22.81 -29.70
CA ASP A 840 24.43 22.21 -30.21
C ASP A 840 25.03 21.22 -29.20
N ALA A 841 25.05 21.58 -27.91
CA ALA A 841 25.55 20.71 -26.84
C ALA A 841 24.68 19.47 -26.62
N ILE A 842 23.35 19.57 -26.83
CA ILE A 842 22.43 18.43 -26.78
C ILE A 842 22.71 17.49 -27.95
N ALA A 843 22.85 18.00 -29.17
CA ALA A 843 23.15 17.19 -30.35
C ALA A 843 24.49 16.44 -30.22
N GLU A 844 25.51 17.09 -29.65
CA GLU A 844 26.79 16.44 -29.34
C GLU A 844 26.64 15.34 -28.27
N ALA A 845 25.88 15.60 -27.19
CA ALA A 845 25.63 14.62 -26.13
C ALA A 845 24.81 13.42 -26.61
N GLU A 846 23.86 13.60 -27.53
CA GLU A 846 23.11 12.52 -28.19
C GLU A 846 24.03 11.60 -28.99
N GLN A 847 24.97 12.17 -29.77
CA GLN A 847 25.96 11.40 -30.51
C GLN A 847 26.88 10.60 -29.58
N VAL A 848 27.34 11.21 -28.49
CA VAL A 848 28.18 10.52 -27.49
C VAL A 848 27.44 9.37 -26.83
N ARG A 849 26.16 9.56 -26.48
CA ARG A 849 25.33 8.49 -25.92
C ARG A 849 25.09 7.36 -26.92
N ALA A 850 24.78 7.68 -28.18
CA ALA A 850 24.60 6.68 -29.21
C ALA A 850 25.86 5.81 -29.39
N ALA A 851 27.04 6.44 -29.42
CA ALA A 851 28.32 5.73 -29.51
C ALA A 851 28.59 4.84 -28.27
N ALA A 852 28.25 5.30 -27.06
CA ALA A 852 28.40 4.51 -25.84
C ALA A 852 27.44 3.31 -25.81
N SER A 853 26.20 3.50 -26.26
CA SER A 853 25.19 2.44 -26.37
C SER A 853 25.58 1.37 -27.40
N ASP A 854 26.08 1.78 -28.56
CA ASP A 854 26.60 0.86 -29.58
C ASP A 854 27.81 0.05 -29.06
N ALA A 855 28.72 0.70 -28.33
CA ALA A 855 29.88 0.03 -27.72
C ALA A 855 29.45 -0.97 -26.63
N LEU A 856 28.42 -0.65 -25.85
CA LEU A 856 27.83 -1.56 -24.87
C LEU A 856 27.22 -2.79 -25.56
N ALA A 857 26.46 -2.59 -26.64
CA ALA A 857 25.85 -3.69 -27.40
C ALA A 857 26.90 -4.63 -28.01
N VAL A 858 28.00 -4.09 -28.54
CA VAL A 858 29.14 -4.89 -29.03
C VAL A 858 29.81 -5.66 -27.88
N GLY A 859 29.96 -5.03 -26.71
CA GLY A 859 30.50 -5.67 -25.50
C GLY A 859 29.65 -6.85 -25.02
N GLU A 860 28.32 -6.69 -25.02
CA GLU A 860 27.37 -7.76 -24.64
C GLU A 860 27.41 -8.94 -25.63
N SER A 861 27.51 -8.65 -26.93
CA SER A 861 27.67 -9.70 -27.95
C SER A 861 28.97 -10.49 -27.76
N ARG A 862 30.09 -9.81 -27.48
CA ARG A 862 31.37 -10.48 -27.18
C ARG A 862 31.32 -11.34 -25.93
N LEU A 863 30.67 -10.88 -24.87
CA LEU A 863 30.49 -11.66 -23.65
C LEU A 863 29.66 -12.93 -23.93
N ALA A 864 28.58 -12.81 -24.70
CA ALA A 864 27.75 -13.95 -25.07
C ALA A 864 28.50 -14.99 -25.92
N GLU A 865 29.35 -14.55 -26.85
CA GLU A 865 30.22 -15.44 -27.64
C GLU A 865 31.27 -16.14 -26.78
N ALA A 866 31.91 -15.42 -25.85
CA ALA A 866 32.89 -16.00 -24.92
C ALA A 866 32.25 -17.01 -23.95
N ASP A 867 31.05 -16.71 -23.43
CA ASP A 867 30.26 -17.65 -22.61
C ASP A 867 29.92 -18.92 -23.38
N ARG A 868 29.57 -18.80 -24.67
CA ARG A 868 29.27 -19.95 -25.53
C ARG A 868 30.49 -20.83 -25.75
N ALA A 869 31.63 -20.22 -26.07
CA ALA A 869 32.90 -20.93 -26.27
C ALA A 869 33.36 -21.64 -24.99
N LEU A 870 33.21 -21.00 -23.83
CA LEU A 870 33.49 -21.61 -22.53
C LEU A 870 32.58 -22.82 -22.27
N ARG A 871 31.28 -22.69 -22.49
CA ARG A 871 30.33 -23.81 -22.31
C ARG A 871 30.61 -25.00 -23.22
N GLU A 872 31.00 -24.75 -24.46
CA GLU A 872 31.38 -25.83 -25.39
C GLU A 872 32.67 -26.54 -24.94
N ALA A 873 33.66 -25.80 -24.45
CA ALA A 873 34.87 -26.36 -23.88
C ALA A 873 34.60 -27.15 -22.58
N GLU A 874 33.74 -26.63 -21.68
CA GLU A 874 33.30 -27.32 -20.47
C GLU A 874 32.52 -28.61 -20.77
N LYS A 875 31.67 -28.58 -21.79
CA LYS A 875 30.95 -29.78 -22.25
C LYS A 875 31.90 -30.83 -22.82
N GLY A 876 32.91 -30.42 -23.59
CA GLY A 876 33.98 -31.30 -24.09
C GLY A 876 34.84 -31.89 -22.96
N ILE A 877 35.10 -31.10 -21.92
CA ILE A 877 35.76 -31.54 -20.68
C ILE A 877 34.97 -32.64 -20.00
N SER A 878 33.62 -32.55 -19.94
CA SER A 878 32.82 -33.58 -19.27
C SER A 878 33.00 -34.96 -19.87
N GLY A 879 32.94 -35.09 -21.21
CA GLY A 879 33.10 -36.39 -21.88
C GLY A 879 34.51 -36.97 -21.74
N LEU A 880 35.54 -36.13 -21.84
CA LEU A 880 36.93 -36.58 -21.68
C LEU A 880 37.31 -36.81 -20.21
N ARG A 881 36.71 -36.06 -19.26
CA ARG A 881 36.84 -36.35 -17.83
C ARG A 881 36.11 -37.63 -17.47
N GLU A 882 34.97 -37.92 -18.07
CA GLU A 882 34.32 -39.22 -17.91
C GLU A 882 35.18 -40.36 -18.46
N ASP A 883 35.84 -40.18 -19.60
CA ASP A 883 36.78 -41.17 -20.14
C ASP A 883 38.03 -41.31 -19.28
N ARG A 884 38.59 -40.20 -18.76
CA ARG A 884 39.69 -40.21 -17.78
C ARG A 884 39.25 -40.88 -16.50
N VAL A 885 38.08 -40.55 -15.97
CA VAL A 885 37.49 -41.17 -14.77
C VAL A 885 37.15 -42.63 -15.02
N ARG A 886 36.75 -43.03 -16.23
CA ARG A 886 36.56 -44.44 -16.60
C ARG A 886 37.89 -45.19 -16.66
N ALA A 887 38.94 -44.58 -17.22
CA ALA A 887 40.27 -45.17 -17.27
C ALA A 887 40.97 -45.16 -15.91
N GLU A 888 40.76 -44.11 -15.10
CA GLU A 888 41.22 -43.93 -13.73
C GLU A 888 40.48 -44.90 -12.84
N SER A 889 39.17 -45.04 -13.00
CA SER A 889 38.37 -46.08 -12.36
C SER A 889 38.75 -47.46 -12.86
N ALA A 890 39.19 -47.67 -14.10
CA ALA A 890 39.70 -48.97 -14.54
C ALA A 890 41.08 -49.29 -13.94
N VAL A 891 41.94 -48.27 -13.75
CA VAL A 891 43.20 -48.40 -13.02
C VAL A 891 42.94 -48.62 -11.56
N GLU A 892 42.12 -47.81 -10.92
CA GLU A 892 41.69 -47.98 -9.55
C GLU A 892 40.96 -49.30 -9.38
N GLN A 893 40.14 -49.76 -10.31
CA GLN A 893 39.51 -51.09 -10.28
C GLN A 893 40.54 -52.19 -10.52
N GLY A 894 41.59 -51.97 -11.30
CA GLY A 894 42.71 -52.89 -11.45
C GLY A 894 43.60 -52.93 -10.20
N GLU A 895 43.89 -51.78 -9.60
CA GLU A 895 44.71 -51.61 -8.41
C GLU A 895 43.93 -52.04 -7.19
N GLN A 896 42.63 -51.76 -7.18
CA GLN A 896 41.67 -52.25 -6.24
C GLN A 896 41.44 -53.71 -6.52
N ALA A 897 41.39 -54.27 -7.73
CA ALA A 897 41.31 -55.73 -7.92
C ALA A 897 42.59 -56.42 -7.45
N VAL A 898 43.77 -55.86 -7.70
CA VAL A 898 45.04 -56.35 -7.18
C VAL A 898 45.10 -56.18 -5.67
N ARG A 899 44.74 -55.01 -5.14
CA ARG A 899 44.67 -54.73 -3.70
C ARG A 899 43.50 -55.45 -3.05
N GLN A 900 42.45 -55.83 -3.74
CA GLN A 900 41.22 -56.49 -3.27
C GLN A 900 41.42 -57.97 -3.37
N TYR A 901 42.18 -58.51 -4.31
CA TYR A 901 42.58 -59.89 -4.25
C TYR A 901 43.75 -60.04 -3.27
N ALA A 902 44.68 -59.08 -3.16
CA ALA A 902 45.71 -59.08 -2.13
C ALA A 902 45.14 -58.82 -0.73
N ALA A 903 44.17 -57.91 -0.60
CA ALA A 903 43.45 -57.65 0.64
C ALA A 903 42.41 -58.71 0.86
N ALA A 904 41.68 -59.25 -0.12
CA ALA A 904 40.83 -60.43 0.12
C ALA A 904 41.69 -61.61 0.56
N ILE A 905 42.91 -61.73 0.06
CA ILE A 905 43.90 -62.65 0.62
C ILE A 905 44.26 -62.24 2.06
N ALA A 906 44.59 -60.98 2.32
CA ALA A 906 44.98 -60.50 3.65
C ALA A 906 43.82 -60.32 4.65
N GLU A 907 42.57 -60.34 4.21
CA GLU A 907 41.38 -59.99 4.97
C GLU A 907 40.53 -61.25 5.13
N ARG A 908 40.27 -61.96 4.02
CA ARG A 908 39.55 -63.23 4.08
C ARG A 908 40.44 -64.32 4.64
N LEU A 909 41.77 -64.23 4.47
CA LEU A 909 42.72 -65.28 4.90
C LEU A 909 43.72 -64.83 5.96
N ASP A 910 43.90 -63.52 6.20
CA ASP A 910 44.85 -62.95 7.18
C ASP A 910 46.33 -63.32 6.89
N CYS A 911 46.70 -63.20 5.62
CA CYS A 911 48.05 -63.51 5.16
C CYS A 911 48.40 -62.70 3.89
N THR A 912 49.68 -62.57 3.57
CA THR A 912 50.10 -61.94 2.31
C THR A 912 49.83 -62.84 1.10
N PRO A 913 49.74 -62.32 -0.14
CA PRO A 913 49.61 -63.13 -1.37
C PRO A 913 50.62 -64.27 -1.47
N VAL A 914 51.84 -64.06 -0.99
CA VAL A 914 52.90 -65.07 -0.94
C VAL A 914 52.62 -66.14 0.12
N GLN A 915 52.01 -65.77 1.26
CA GLN A 915 51.58 -66.71 2.31
C GLN A 915 50.23 -67.38 2.00
N ALA A 916 49.34 -66.78 1.21
CA ALA A 916 48.11 -67.43 0.74
C ALA A 916 48.41 -68.63 -0.13
N ARG A 917 49.50 -68.56 -0.90
CA ARG A 917 50.06 -69.72 -1.62
C ARG A 917 50.44 -70.86 -0.67
N VAL A 918 50.90 -70.55 0.54
CA VAL A 918 51.22 -71.52 1.60
C VAL A 918 49.94 -72.06 2.26
N LEU A 919 48.97 -71.19 2.61
CA LEU A 919 47.66 -71.57 3.16
C LEU A 919 46.82 -72.42 2.20
N ALA A 920 46.98 -72.20 0.89
CA ALA A 920 46.43 -73.02 -0.18
C ALA A 920 47.15 -74.37 -0.36
N ARG A 921 48.18 -74.66 0.46
CA ARG A 921 48.98 -75.90 0.49
C ARG A 921 49.65 -76.23 -0.85
N LEU A 922 50.18 -75.22 -1.55
CA LEU A 922 50.86 -75.36 -2.85
C LEU A 922 52.39 -75.57 -2.74
N GLU A 923 52.93 -75.87 -1.55
CA GLU A 923 54.34 -76.23 -1.34
C GLU A 923 54.51 -77.74 -1.10
N ASP A 924 55.44 -78.37 -1.82
CA ASP A 924 55.81 -79.77 -1.63
C ASP A 924 56.60 -79.93 -0.32
N THR A 925 56.00 -80.54 0.71
CA THR A 925 56.73 -81.13 1.84
C THR A 925 56.21 -82.54 2.18
N PRO A 926 57.07 -83.49 2.61
CA PRO A 926 56.75 -84.91 2.71
C PRO A 926 56.14 -85.28 4.07
N ALA A 927 55.31 -86.33 4.03
CA ALA A 927 54.85 -87.22 5.09
C ALA A 927 55.28 -86.95 6.55
N GLY A 928 54.30 -86.84 7.46
CA GLY A 928 54.50 -86.93 8.92
C GLY A 928 53.16 -87.17 9.64
N ALA A 929 53.10 -88.24 10.45
CA ALA A 929 51.93 -88.87 11.07
C ALA A 929 51.37 -88.17 12.32
N GLY A 930 50.14 -88.51 12.72
CA GLY A 930 49.67 -88.34 14.12
C GLY A 930 48.16 -88.14 14.31
N ASP A 931 47.43 -89.25 14.47
CA ASP A 931 46.18 -89.52 15.23
C ASP A 931 45.21 -88.38 15.64
N ALA A 932 43.97 -88.45 15.12
CA ALA A 932 42.75 -87.95 15.78
C ALA A 932 41.47 -88.71 15.29
N GLU A 933 40.54 -88.92 16.23
CA GLU A 933 39.35 -89.80 16.19
C GLU A 933 38.27 -89.48 15.12
N PRO A 934 37.38 -90.45 14.78
CA PRO A 934 36.49 -90.36 13.63
C PRO A 934 35.14 -89.70 13.97
N GLY A 935 34.74 -88.64 13.23
CA GLY A 935 33.31 -88.29 13.21
C GLY A 935 32.83 -86.95 12.62
N THR A 936 33.63 -85.92 12.38
CA THR A 936 33.11 -84.61 11.87
C THR A 936 34.16 -83.70 11.19
N ALA A 937 35.06 -84.25 10.36
CA ALA A 937 36.02 -83.42 9.61
C ALA A 937 35.79 -83.51 8.09
N ILE A 938 35.63 -82.35 7.43
CA ILE A 938 35.53 -82.19 5.97
C ILE A 938 36.89 -82.58 5.34
N PRO A 939 36.97 -83.45 4.31
CA PRO A 939 38.25 -83.92 3.75
C PRO A 939 39.02 -82.81 2.99
N VAL A 940 40.29 -82.60 3.32
CA VAL A 940 41.16 -81.53 2.79
C VAL A 940 42.10 -82.07 1.69
N LEU A 941 42.24 -81.34 0.56
CA LEU A 941 43.00 -81.73 -0.67
C LEU A 941 44.55 -81.61 -0.53
N SER A 942 45.31 -82.35 -1.34
CA SER A 942 46.79 -82.28 -1.46
C SER A 942 47.28 -81.42 -2.64
N GLY A 943 48.50 -80.86 -2.54
CA GLY A 943 48.99 -79.70 -3.32
C GLY A 943 49.14 -79.87 -4.84
N ALA A 944 49.52 -81.04 -5.37
CA ALA A 944 49.74 -81.22 -6.82
C ALA A 944 48.45 -81.24 -7.66
N MET A 945 47.32 -81.70 -7.09
CA MET A 945 46.00 -81.65 -7.76
C MET A 945 45.38 -80.24 -7.73
N ALA A 946 45.78 -79.39 -6.77
CA ALA A 946 45.23 -78.04 -6.62
C ALA A 946 45.79 -77.04 -7.66
N ALA A 947 47.03 -77.21 -8.13
CA ALA A 947 47.68 -76.30 -9.08
C ALA A 947 47.23 -76.47 -10.55
N SER A 948 46.86 -77.70 -10.94
CA SER A 948 46.42 -78.03 -12.31
C SER A 948 44.90 -78.00 -12.49
N MET A 949 44.14 -77.78 -11.41
CA MET A 949 42.69 -77.64 -11.46
C MET A 949 42.31 -76.34 -12.20
N PRO A 950 41.39 -76.37 -13.18
CA PRO A 950 40.84 -75.18 -13.81
C PRO A 950 40.16 -74.26 -12.76
N LEU A 951 40.23 -72.94 -12.94
CA LEU A 951 39.62 -71.96 -12.01
C LEU A 951 38.13 -72.27 -11.72
N GLY A 952 37.38 -72.72 -12.73
CA GLY A 952 35.97 -73.07 -12.61
C GLY A 952 35.65 -74.24 -11.66
N ASP A 953 36.57 -75.20 -11.51
CA ASP A 953 36.37 -76.35 -10.62
C ASP A 953 36.68 -75.99 -9.15
N VAL A 954 37.66 -75.10 -8.93
CA VAL A 954 37.95 -74.51 -7.60
C VAL A 954 36.79 -73.63 -7.13
N GLU A 955 36.20 -72.87 -8.05
CA GLU A 955 35.00 -72.07 -7.81
C GLU A 955 33.78 -72.92 -7.46
N SER A 956 33.54 -74.03 -8.17
CA SER A 956 32.40 -74.91 -7.91
C SER A 956 32.44 -75.53 -6.50
N ARG A 957 33.64 -75.83 -6.00
CA ARG A 957 33.84 -76.33 -4.63
C ARG A 957 33.66 -75.23 -3.57
N LEU A 958 34.16 -74.02 -3.83
CA LEU A 958 33.89 -72.84 -3.00
C LEU A 958 32.38 -72.52 -2.96
N GLN A 959 31.69 -72.61 -4.10
CA GLN A 959 30.26 -72.38 -4.22
C GLN A 959 29.43 -73.36 -3.40
N LYS A 960 29.84 -74.62 -3.28
CA LYS A 960 29.13 -75.58 -2.42
C LYS A 960 29.22 -75.20 -0.94
N LEU A 961 30.41 -74.85 -0.46
CA LEU A 961 30.62 -74.41 0.93
C LEU A 961 29.99 -73.03 1.22
N VAL A 962 29.99 -72.15 0.22
CA VAL A 962 29.29 -70.85 0.23
C VAL A 962 27.78 -71.04 0.23
N ARG A 963 27.22 -72.00 -0.52
CA ARG A 963 25.78 -72.32 -0.48
C ARG A 963 25.33 -72.79 0.90
N ASP A 964 26.12 -73.62 1.57
CA ASP A 964 25.81 -74.07 2.92
C ASP A 964 25.86 -72.92 3.95
N ARG A 965 26.72 -71.89 3.73
CA ARG A 965 26.74 -70.61 4.47
C ARG A 965 25.56 -69.69 4.11
N ASP A 966 25.25 -69.56 2.84
CA ASP A 966 24.24 -68.66 2.29
C ASP A 966 22.82 -69.18 2.56
N ALA A 967 22.66 -70.49 2.82
CA ALA A 967 21.42 -71.09 3.31
C ALA A 967 20.99 -70.55 4.69
N LEU A 968 21.90 -69.93 5.47
CA LEU A 968 21.57 -69.18 6.68
C LEU A 968 20.92 -67.80 6.36
N GLY A 969 20.96 -67.38 5.09
CA GLY A 969 20.33 -66.18 4.55
C GLY A 969 21.15 -64.91 4.70
N ALA A 970 20.62 -63.79 4.18
CA ALA A 970 21.23 -62.47 4.31
C ALA A 970 21.28 -62.08 5.79
N VAL A 971 22.50 -62.00 6.28
CA VAL A 971 22.81 -61.84 7.68
C VAL A 971 23.50 -60.48 7.81
N ASN A 972 22.82 -59.48 8.36
CA ASN A 972 23.41 -58.14 8.42
C ASN A 972 24.40 -58.06 9.59
N LEU A 973 25.69 -58.11 9.24
CA LEU A 973 26.81 -57.99 10.17
C LEU A 973 27.07 -56.51 10.58
N ARG A 974 26.50 -55.53 9.86
CA ARG A 974 26.63 -54.07 10.08
C ARG A 974 25.34 -53.39 10.54
N ALA A 975 24.24 -54.14 10.62
CA ALA A 975 22.95 -53.67 11.14
C ALA A 975 23.08 -52.97 12.49
N GLU A 976 24.10 -53.35 13.24
CA GLU A 976 24.44 -52.76 14.53
C GLU A 976 25.05 -51.34 14.40
N GLN A 977 25.85 -51.06 13.38
CA GLN A 977 26.48 -49.76 13.12
C GLN A 977 25.54 -48.78 12.42
N GLU A 978 24.84 -49.22 11.37
CA GLU A 978 23.92 -48.36 10.59
C GLU A 978 22.69 -47.94 11.40
N ALA A 979 22.23 -48.82 12.30
CA ALA A 979 21.22 -48.45 13.29
C ALA A 979 21.74 -47.39 14.28
N GLY A 980 23.05 -47.24 14.46
CA GLY A 980 23.66 -46.24 15.34
C GLY A 980 23.76 -44.85 14.70
N GLU A 981 24.07 -44.76 13.41
CA GLU A 981 24.25 -43.47 12.70
C GLU A 981 22.91 -42.75 12.46
N LEU A 982 21.86 -43.49 12.07
CA LEU A 982 20.51 -42.95 11.91
C LEU A 982 19.89 -42.48 13.24
N ASP A 983 20.22 -43.16 14.34
CA ASP A 983 19.81 -42.75 15.69
C ASP A 983 20.41 -41.39 16.08
N GLN A 984 21.65 -41.13 15.63
CA GLN A 984 22.37 -39.89 15.91
C GLN A 984 21.80 -38.68 15.14
N GLN A 985 21.47 -38.84 13.85
CA GLN A 985 20.79 -37.81 13.06
C GLN A 985 19.37 -37.52 13.58
N MET A 986 18.64 -38.57 13.98
CA MET A 986 17.32 -38.41 14.57
C MET A 986 17.37 -37.60 15.87
N THR A 987 18.43 -37.78 16.67
CA THR A 987 18.66 -37.02 17.90
C THR A 987 18.86 -35.52 17.65
N THR A 988 19.59 -35.14 16.60
CA THR A 988 19.80 -33.72 16.24
C THR A 988 18.50 -33.03 15.81
N LEU A 989 17.74 -33.62 14.88
CA LEU A 989 16.46 -33.05 14.41
C LEU A 989 15.41 -32.99 15.52
N THR A 990 15.44 -33.96 16.45
CA THR A 990 14.61 -33.93 17.66
C THR A 990 14.94 -32.73 18.55
N THR A 991 16.22 -32.37 18.67
CA THR A 991 16.66 -31.22 19.48
C THR A 991 16.18 -29.90 18.89
N GLU A 992 16.33 -29.71 17.57
CA GLU A 992 15.87 -28.50 16.86
C GLU A 992 14.33 -28.35 16.90
N ARG A 993 13.60 -29.47 16.78
CA ARG A 993 12.15 -29.52 17.00
C ARG A 993 11.81 -29.06 18.41
N ASP A 994 12.49 -29.61 19.41
CA ASP A 994 12.19 -29.33 20.82
C ASP A 994 12.47 -27.86 21.18
N ASP A 995 13.49 -27.25 20.59
CA ASP A 995 13.77 -25.82 20.72
C ASP A 995 12.69 -24.93 20.07
N LEU A 996 12.21 -25.29 18.88
CA LEU A 996 11.08 -24.61 18.21
C LEU A 996 9.77 -24.77 19.00
N VAL A 997 9.49 -25.97 19.49
CA VAL A 997 8.35 -26.25 20.37
C VAL A 997 8.46 -25.42 21.66
N ALA A 998 9.65 -25.33 22.26
CA ALA A 998 9.88 -24.52 23.45
C ALA A 998 9.74 -23.00 23.18
N ALA A 999 10.11 -22.52 22.00
CA ALA A 999 9.91 -21.12 21.60
C ALA A 999 8.43 -20.79 21.36
N ILE A 1000 7.70 -21.68 20.67
CA ILE A 1000 6.26 -21.58 20.45
C ILE A 1000 5.52 -21.63 21.79
N ALA A 1001 5.91 -22.54 22.69
CA ALA A 1001 5.36 -22.63 24.04
C ALA A 1001 5.60 -21.32 24.83
N ARG A 1002 6.80 -20.74 24.75
CA ARG A 1002 7.11 -19.43 25.35
C ARG A 1002 6.27 -18.29 24.78
N LEU A 1003 6.05 -18.25 23.46
CA LEU A 1003 5.20 -17.25 22.81
C LEU A 1003 3.73 -17.39 23.21
N ARG A 1004 3.20 -18.62 23.20
CA ARG A 1004 1.84 -18.92 23.67
C ARG A 1004 1.68 -18.59 25.15
N GLN A 1005 2.68 -18.89 25.97
CA GLN A 1005 2.69 -18.53 27.38
C GLN A 1005 2.69 -17.01 27.56
N GLY A 1006 3.54 -16.27 26.83
CA GLY A 1006 3.56 -14.81 26.87
C GLY A 1006 2.22 -14.18 26.44
N ILE A 1007 1.59 -14.70 25.39
CA ILE A 1007 0.24 -14.27 24.96
C ILE A 1007 -0.82 -14.60 26.03
N ALA A 1008 -0.75 -15.77 26.65
CA ALA A 1008 -1.66 -16.18 27.71
C ALA A 1008 -1.47 -15.35 29.00
N GLU A 1009 -0.23 -14.99 29.34
CA GLU A 1009 0.11 -14.09 30.43
C GLU A 1009 -0.41 -12.67 30.15
N LEU A 1010 -0.21 -12.13 28.95
CA LEU A 1010 -0.77 -10.85 28.52
C LEU A 1010 -2.30 -10.83 28.56
N ASN A 1011 -2.96 -11.93 28.13
CA ASN A 1011 -4.42 -12.05 28.21
C ASN A 1011 -4.92 -12.16 29.65
N ARG A 1012 -4.22 -12.92 30.51
CA ARG A 1012 -4.56 -13.04 31.93
C ARG A 1012 -4.40 -11.70 32.65
N GLU A 1013 -3.30 -11.01 32.40
CA GLU A 1013 -3.03 -9.67 32.90
C GLU A 1013 -4.07 -8.67 32.39
N GLY A 1014 -4.41 -8.72 31.09
CA GLY A 1014 -5.46 -7.92 30.47
C GLY A 1014 -6.83 -8.15 31.12
N ARG A 1015 -7.25 -9.41 31.31
CA ARG A 1015 -8.51 -9.76 31.98
C ARG A 1015 -8.55 -9.27 33.42
N GLN A 1016 -7.48 -9.52 34.18
CA GLN A 1016 -7.40 -9.10 35.59
C GLN A 1016 -7.48 -7.58 35.72
N ARG A 1017 -6.74 -6.83 34.90
CA ARG A 1017 -6.78 -5.36 34.89
C ARG A 1017 -8.14 -4.83 34.45
N LEU A 1018 -8.77 -5.43 33.44
CA LEU A 1018 -10.08 -5.00 32.97
C LEU A 1018 -11.17 -5.24 34.00
N VAL A 1019 -11.20 -6.42 34.66
CA VAL A 1019 -12.17 -6.72 35.72
C VAL A 1019 -11.94 -5.83 36.93
N ALA A 1020 -10.68 -5.68 37.38
CA ALA A 1020 -10.36 -4.81 38.51
C ALA A 1020 -10.72 -3.34 38.23
N SER A 1021 -10.48 -2.85 37.01
CA SER A 1021 -10.89 -1.51 36.61
C SER A 1021 -12.40 -1.41 36.44
N PHE A 1022 -13.10 -2.41 35.92
CA PHE A 1022 -14.56 -2.43 35.85
C PHE A 1022 -15.19 -2.26 37.24
N GLU A 1023 -14.74 -3.01 38.24
CA GLU A 1023 -15.25 -2.91 39.62
C GLU A 1023 -14.98 -1.53 40.23
N LYS A 1024 -13.78 -0.99 40.02
CA LYS A 1024 -13.42 0.36 40.50
C LYS A 1024 -14.22 1.45 39.79
N VAL A 1025 -14.37 1.37 38.46
CA VAL A 1025 -15.15 2.32 37.66
C VAL A 1025 -16.62 2.23 38.05
N ASP A 1026 -17.21 1.05 38.21
CA ASP A 1026 -18.60 0.88 38.64
C ASP A 1026 -18.83 1.45 40.05
N THR A 1027 -17.88 1.25 40.96
CA THR A 1027 -17.94 1.83 42.32
C THR A 1027 -17.88 3.35 42.29
N HIS A 1028 -16.95 3.94 41.53
CA HIS A 1028 -16.87 5.40 41.36
C HIS A 1028 -18.09 5.95 40.63
N PHE A 1029 -18.60 5.24 39.62
CA PHE A 1029 -19.78 5.61 38.86
C PHE A 1029 -21.01 5.67 39.74
N ARG A 1030 -21.28 4.62 40.53
CA ARG A 1030 -22.35 4.59 41.55
C ARG A 1030 -22.28 5.81 42.47
N ARG A 1031 -21.09 6.07 43.02
CA ARG A 1031 -20.86 7.18 43.97
C ARG A 1031 -21.09 8.55 43.33
N LEU A 1032 -20.49 8.79 42.16
CA LEU A 1032 -20.60 10.06 41.45
C LEU A 1032 -22.02 10.29 40.95
N PHE A 1033 -22.69 9.26 40.44
CA PHE A 1033 -24.08 9.32 39.98
C PHE A 1033 -25.02 9.72 41.11
N THR A 1034 -25.01 9.00 42.24
CA THR A 1034 -25.88 9.33 43.39
C THR A 1034 -25.64 10.75 43.89
N ARG A 1035 -24.39 11.24 43.82
CA ARG A 1035 -24.03 12.60 44.24
C ARG A 1035 -24.49 13.67 43.26
N LEU A 1036 -24.28 13.47 41.95
CA LEU A 1036 -24.72 14.38 40.89
C LEU A 1036 -26.26 14.52 40.86
N PHE A 1037 -27.00 13.44 41.13
CA PHE A 1037 -28.46 13.47 41.11
C PHE A 1037 -29.10 13.74 42.48
N GLY A 1038 -28.33 13.73 43.58
CA GLY A 1038 -28.85 13.89 44.95
C GLY A 1038 -29.68 12.69 45.44
N GLY A 1039 -29.48 11.51 44.84
CA GLY A 1039 -30.26 10.29 45.07
C GLY A 1039 -30.20 9.34 43.86
N GLY A 1040 -31.03 8.28 43.86
CA GLY A 1040 -31.08 7.31 42.76
C GLY A 1040 -29.97 6.24 42.81
N ARG A 1041 -29.96 5.34 41.82
CA ARG A 1041 -28.99 4.22 41.70
C ARG A 1041 -28.58 4.05 40.24
N ALA A 1042 -27.30 3.79 39.98
CA ALA A 1042 -26.82 3.41 38.66
C ALA A 1042 -25.74 2.34 38.80
N HIS A 1043 -25.56 1.47 37.82
CA HIS A 1043 -24.45 0.50 37.78
C HIS A 1043 -24.11 0.14 36.33
N LEU A 1044 -22.92 -0.42 36.16
CA LEU A 1044 -22.41 -0.95 34.91
C LEU A 1044 -22.60 -2.47 34.87
N ALA A 1045 -22.82 -3.01 33.67
CA ALA A 1045 -22.86 -4.46 33.43
C ALA A 1045 -22.08 -4.80 32.16
N LEU A 1046 -21.33 -5.91 32.20
CA LEU A 1046 -20.74 -6.50 31.00
C LEU A 1046 -21.76 -7.45 30.36
N THR A 1047 -22.02 -7.28 29.07
CA THR A 1047 -23.02 -8.01 28.28
C THR A 1047 -22.37 -8.59 27.01
N GLU A 1048 -23.10 -9.38 26.21
CA GLU A 1048 -22.64 -9.95 24.92
C GLU A 1048 -21.65 -11.14 24.98
N SER A 1049 -20.77 -11.25 25.97
CA SER A 1049 -19.83 -12.38 26.13
C SER A 1049 -19.49 -12.67 27.59
N ASP A 1050 -19.12 -13.91 27.89
CA ASP A 1050 -18.58 -14.32 29.20
C ASP A 1050 -17.10 -13.94 29.37
N ASP A 1051 -16.36 -13.68 28.29
CA ASP A 1051 -14.99 -13.17 28.37
C ASP A 1051 -14.99 -11.64 28.54
N PRO A 1052 -14.46 -11.09 29.65
CA PRO A 1052 -14.39 -9.64 29.87
C PRO A 1052 -13.63 -8.87 28.78
N LEU A 1053 -12.73 -9.53 28.03
CA LEU A 1053 -12.03 -8.91 26.90
C LEU A 1053 -12.90 -8.77 25.65
N GLU A 1054 -14.02 -9.50 25.55
CA GLU A 1054 -14.91 -9.49 24.39
C GLU A 1054 -16.32 -8.94 24.72
N ALA A 1055 -16.66 -8.80 25.99
CA ALA A 1055 -17.98 -8.36 26.48
C ALA A 1055 -18.23 -6.85 26.29
N GLY A 1056 -19.40 -6.46 25.78
CA GLY A 1056 -19.85 -5.08 25.70
C GLY A 1056 -20.17 -4.45 27.06
N LEU A 1057 -20.13 -3.11 27.16
CA LEU A 1057 -20.43 -2.36 28.38
C LEU A 1057 -21.82 -1.70 28.30
N GLU A 1058 -22.75 -2.15 29.15
CA GLU A 1058 -24.08 -1.57 29.29
C GLU A 1058 -24.21 -0.71 30.56
N ILE A 1059 -24.99 0.37 30.47
CA ILE A 1059 -25.17 1.35 31.55
C ILE A 1059 -26.63 1.35 31.99
N TYR A 1060 -26.85 0.95 33.25
CA TYR A 1060 -28.17 0.97 33.88
C TYR A 1060 -28.25 2.10 34.89
N ALA A 1061 -29.23 2.99 34.75
CA ALA A 1061 -29.41 4.12 35.63
C ALA A 1061 -30.88 4.31 36.05
N SER A 1062 -31.07 4.74 37.29
CA SER A 1062 -32.36 5.01 37.93
C SER A 1062 -32.25 6.34 38.67
N PRO A 1063 -32.55 7.46 37.98
CA PRO A 1063 -32.65 8.77 38.62
C PRO A 1063 -33.75 8.79 39.70
N PRO A 1064 -33.72 9.75 40.65
CA PRO A 1064 -34.71 9.84 41.72
C PRO A 1064 -36.15 9.84 41.20
N GLY A 1065 -36.97 8.86 41.62
CA GLY A 1065 -38.37 8.74 41.22
C GLY A 1065 -38.63 7.97 39.90
N LYS A 1066 -37.60 7.46 39.20
CA LYS A 1066 -37.73 6.68 37.95
C LYS A 1066 -37.24 5.24 38.09
N ARG A 1067 -37.79 4.32 37.30
CA ARG A 1067 -37.37 2.91 37.27
C ARG A 1067 -36.00 2.76 36.59
N LEU A 1068 -35.31 1.66 36.88
CA LEU A 1068 -34.02 1.32 36.27
C LEU A 1068 -34.19 1.11 34.76
N GLN A 1069 -33.47 1.89 33.95
CA GLN A 1069 -33.52 1.86 32.49
C GLN A 1069 -32.11 1.94 31.90
N ILE A 1070 -31.98 1.52 30.65
CA ILE A 1070 -30.75 1.64 29.86
C ILE A 1070 -30.56 3.11 29.47
N LEU A 1071 -29.32 3.58 29.37
CA LEU A 1071 -28.96 4.98 29.07
C LEU A 1071 -29.76 5.60 27.91
N SER A 1072 -30.01 4.85 26.83
CA SER A 1072 -30.74 5.32 25.64
C SER A 1072 -32.21 5.71 25.90
N LEU A 1073 -32.80 5.28 27.01
CA LEU A 1073 -34.20 5.50 27.36
C LEU A 1073 -34.43 6.67 28.34
N LEU A 1074 -33.37 7.35 28.78
CA LEU A 1074 -33.43 8.51 29.69
C LEU A 1074 -33.69 9.84 28.96
N SER A 1075 -34.07 10.89 29.71
CA SER A 1075 -34.20 12.26 29.16
C SER A 1075 -32.84 12.84 28.77
N GLY A 1076 -32.76 13.72 27.76
CA GLY A 1076 -31.49 14.23 27.22
C GLY A 1076 -30.55 14.87 28.27
N GLY A 1077 -31.08 15.63 29.23
CA GLY A 1077 -30.28 16.18 30.34
C GLY A 1077 -29.81 15.10 31.34
N GLU A 1078 -30.61 14.06 31.57
CA GLU A 1078 -30.25 12.92 32.43
C GLU A 1078 -29.21 12.03 31.75
N GLN A 1079 -29.30 11.85 30.43
CA GLN A 1079 -28.30 11.13 29.63
C GLN A 1079 -26.94 11.82 29.70
N ALA A 1080 -26.91 13.15 29.54
CA ALA A 1080 -25.69 13.94 29.63
C ALA A 1080 -25.05 13.83 31.02
N MET A 1081 -25.82 14.01 32.09
CA MET A 1081 -25.32 13.89 33.48
C MET A 1081 -24.84 12.47 33.83
N THR A 1082 -25.52 11.44 33.31
CA THR A 1082 -25.11 10.04 33.50
C THR A 1082 -23.81 9.74 32.75
N ALA A 1083 -23.67 10.21 31.52
CA ALA A 1083 -22.45 10.07 30.72
C ALA A 1083 -21.26 10.82 31.35
N ILE A 1084 -21.49 12.04 31.88
CA ILE A 1084 -20.49 12.81 32.62
C ILE A 1084 -20.05 12.06 33.88
N ALA A 1085 -20.98 11.46 34.63
CA ALA A 1085 -20.64 10.65 35.81
C ALA A 1085 -19.75 9.44 35.45
N LEU A 1086 -20.01 8.77 34.31
CA LEU A 1086 -19.18 7.65 33.84
C LEU A 1086 -17.80 8.10 33.38
N LEU A 1087 -17.71 9.21 32.63
CA LEU A 1087 -16.43 9.77 32.18
C LEU A 1087 -15.53 10.10 33.38
N PHE A 1088 -16.08 10.76 34.41
CA PHE A 1088 -15.31 11.05 35.63
C PHE A 1088 -15.03 9.81 36.47
N ALA A 1089 -15.90 8.80 36.45
CA ALA A 1089 -15.64 7.53 37.14
C ALA A 1089 -14.46 6.78 36.53
N VAL A 1090 -14.37 6.76 35.20
CA VAL A 1090 -13.23 6.23 34.45
C VAL A 1090 -11.96 7.01 34.75
N PHE A 1091 -12.05 8.35 34.70
CA PHE A 1091 -10.94 9.24 35.01
C PHE A 1091 -10.37 9.03 36.44
N LEU A 1092 -11.21 8.76 37.43
CA LEU A 1092 -10.75 8.53 38.81
C LEU A 1092 -9.94 7.23 39.00
N VAL A 1093 -10.09 6.25 38.11
CA VAL A 1093 -9.37 4.96 38.20
C VAL A 1093 -7.93 5.09 37.68
N ASN A 1094 -7.72 5.89 36.63
CA ASN A 1094 -6.41 6.18 36.08
C ASN A 1094 -6.31 7.69 35.77
N PRO A 1095 -5.94 8.53 36.76
CA PRO A 1095 -5.98 9.98 36.59
C PRO A 1095 -4.91 10.44 35.61
N ALA A 1096 -5.35 11.09 34.54
CA ALA A 1096 -4.47 11.71 33.57
C ALA A 1096 -3.81 12.98 34.15
N PRO A 1097 -2.57 13.34 33.76
CA PRO A 1097 -1.92 14.57 34.22
C PRO A 1097 -2.58 15.86 33.72
N ILE A 1098 -3.40 15.80 32.67
CA ILE A 1098 -4.25 16.90 32.19
C ILE A 1098 -5.67 16.41 31.91
N CYS A 1099 -6.67 17.20 32.27
CA CYS A 1099 -8.08 16.97 31.94
C CYS A 1099 -8.64 18.21 31.22
N VAL A 1100 -9.06 18.04 29.97
CA VAL A 1100 -9.60 19.11 29.12
C VAL A 1100 -11.10 18.91 28.91
N LEU A 1101 -11.90 19.91 29.26
CA LEU A 1101 -13.36 19.89 29.15
C LEU A 1101 -13.81 21.03 28.23
N ASP A 1102 -14.35 20.72 27.05
CA ASP A 1102 -14.79 21.71 26.05
C ASP A 1102 -16.32 21.73 25.94
N GLU A 1103 -16.92 22.82 26.44
CA GLU A 1103 -18.37 23.09 26.41
C GLU A 1103 -19.24 21.93 26.94
N VAL A 1104 -18.75 21.21 27.95
CA VAL A 1104 -19.43 20.07 28.57
C VAL A 1104 -20.69 20.50 29.32
N ASP A 1105 -20.79 21.78 29.68
CA ASP A 1105 -21.94 22.41 30.35
C ASP A 1105 -23.04 22.86 29.38
N ALA A 1106 -22.82 22.85 28.07
CA ALA A 1106 -23.81 23.29 27.08
C ALA A 1106 -25.17 22.54 27.10
N PRO A 1107 -25.25 21.22 27.34
CA PRO A 1107 -26.53 20.49 27.39
C PRO A 1107 -27.18 20.48 28.79
N LEU A 1108 -26.63 21.21 29.77
CA LEU A 1108 -27.10 21.21 31.17
C LEU A 1108 -27.90 22.49 31.48
N ASP A 1109 -28.87 22.38 32.40
CA ASP A 1109 -29.56 23.54 32.98
C ASP A 1109 -28.77 24.13 34.16
N ASP A 1110 -29.09 25.37 34.58
CA ASP A 1110 -28.36 26.08 35.65
C ASP A 1110 -28.21 25.25 36.94
N ALA A 1111 -29.24 24.49 37.30
CA ALA A 1111 -29.25 23.63 38.47
C ALA A 1111 -28.29 22.43 38.35
N ASN A 1112 -28.17 21.82 37.17
CA ASN A 1112 -27.21 20.72 36.94
C ASN A 1112 -25.79 21.24 36.67
N VAL A 1113 -25.64 22.44 36.10
CA VAL A 1113 -24.33 23.12 35.97
C VAL A 1113 -23.71 23.38 37.34
N ASP A 1114 -24.49 23.81 38.34
CA ASP A 1114 -23.96 24.02 39.70
C ASP A 1114 -23.46 22.72 40.35
N ARG A 1115 -24.18 21.61 40.13
CA ARG A 1115 -23.78 20.27 40.61
C ARG A 1115 -22.51 19.79 39.92
N PHE A 1116 -22.40 20.02 38.61
CA PHE A 1116 -21.19 19.75 37.83
C PHE A 1116 -20.00 20.58 38.31
N CYS A 1117 -20.17 21.88 38.54
CA CYS A 1117 -19.11 22.76 39.05
C CYS A 1117 -18.64 22.35 40.46
N SER A 1118 -19.57 21.90 41.30
CA SER A 1118 -19.26 21.40 42.65
C SER A 1118 -18.49 20.08 42.61
N LEU A 1119 -18.83 19.19 41.68
CA LEU A 1119 -18.08 17.96 41.40
C LEU A 1119 -16.65 18.25 40.92
N LEU A 1120 -16.48 19.18 39.97
CA LEU A 1120 -15.17 19.59 39.46
C LEU A 1120 -14.28 20.19 40.55
N SER A 1121 -14.86 21.04 41.40
CA SER A 1121 -14.16 21.63 42.54
C SER A 1121 -13.66 20.56 43.52
N GLU A 1122 -14.46 19.52 43.76
CA GLU A 1122 -14.09 18.40 44.62
C GLU A 1122 -13.00 17.52 43.97
N LEU A 1123 -13.14 17.18 42.69
CA LEU A 1123 -12.14 16.40 41.95
C LEU A 1123 -10.78 17.12 41.93
N THR A 1124 -10.79 18.44 41.78
CA THR A 1124 -9.57 19.28 41.84
C THR A 1124 -8.93 19.24 43.24
N ARG A 1125 -9.74 19.27 44.32
CA ARG A 1125 -9.21 19.14 45.70
C ARG A 1125 -8.67 17.76 46.00
N LEU A 1126 -9.37 16.71 45.56
CA LEU A 1126 -8.90 15.33 45.71
C LEU A 1126 -7.59 15.10 44.96
N ALA A 1127 -7.45 15.68 43.77
CA ALA A 1127 -6.20 15.65 43.00
C ALA A 1127 -5.05 16.45 43.66
N ALA A 1128 -5.36 17.44 44.50
CA ALA A 1128 -4.35 18.21 45.26
C ALA A 1128 -3.92 17.53 46.57
N LEU A 1129 -4.82 16.79 47.25
CA LEU A 1129 -4.52 16.10 48.52
C LEU A 1129 -3.66 14.84 48.34
N SER A 1130 -3.67 14.22 47.14
CA SER A 1130 -2.81 13.09 46.79
C SER A 1130 -1.31 13.43 46.71
N GLU A 1131 -0.92 14.70 46.86
CA GLU A 1131 0.49 15.14 46.91
C GLU A 1131 1.15 14.89 48.29
N SER A 1132 0.36 14.73 49.36
CA SER A 1132 0.87 14.72 50.75
C SER A 1132 1.10 13.34 51.40
N GLU A 1133 0.61 12.25 50.82
CA GLU A 1133 0.77 10.90 51.39
C GLU A 1133 1.69 10.03 50.52
N GLY A 1134 2.98 9.98 50.89
CA GLY A 1134 3.90 8.91 50.51
C GLY A 1134 4.85 9.18 49.33
N GLY A 1135 5.91 9.96 49.57
CA GLY A 1135 7.27 9.77 49.04
C GLY A 1135 7.54 9.73 47.52
N ILE A 1136 6.52 9.75 46.66
CA ILE A 1136 6.63 9.74 45.20
C ILE A 1136 5.77 10.91 44.70
N ALA A 1137 6.40 11.89 44.07
CA ALA A 1137 5.75 13.08 43.52
C ALA A 1137 4.75 12.70 42.40
N ASN A 1138 3.53 12.34 42.77
CA ASN A 1138 2.39 12.24 41.86
C ASN A 1138 1.77 13.63 41.74
N GLY A 1139 2.32 14.48 40.86
CA GLY A 1139 1.76 15.79 40.57
C GLY A 1139 0.28 15.70 40.19
N GLY A 1140 -0.57 16.49 40.83
CA GLY A 1140 -2.02 16.44 40.63
C GLY A 1140 -2.47 16.74 39.20
N THR A 1141 -3.67 16.27 38.81
CA THR A 1141 -4.25 16.57 37.49
C THR A 1141 -4.53 18.06 37.31
N ARG A 1142 -4.15 18.61 36.14
CA ARG A 1142 -4.43 19.99 35.74
C ARG A 1142 -5.72 20.05 34.93
N PHE A 1143 -6.68 20.88 35.32
CA PHE A 1143 -7.97 21.01 34.64
C PHE A 1143 -7.97 22.22 33.71
N LEU A 1144 -8.28 22.00 32.43
CA LEU A 1144 -8.47 23.04 31.42
C LEU A 1144 -9.93 23.02 30.96
N VAL A 1145 -10.70 24.05 31.31
CA VAL A 1145 -12.15 24.10 31.04
C VAL A 1145 -12.47 25.21 30.07
N ILE A 1146 -12.99 24.88 28.90
CA ILE A 1146 -13.53 25.84 27.93
C ILE A 1146 -15.03 25.93 28.13
N THR A 1147 -15.50 27.13 28.44
CA THR A 1147 -16.91 27.37 28.75
C THR A 1147 -17.30 28.80 28.37
N HIS A 1148 -18.58 29.00 28.09
CA HIS A 1148 -19.23 30.31 28.01
C HIS A 1148 -20.24 30.53 29.15
N HIS A 1149 -20.37 29.57 30.07
CA HIS A 1149 -21.34 29.59 31.15
C HIS A 1149 -20.83 30.35 32.37
N ARG A 1150 -21.57 31.39 32.79
CA ARG A 1150 -21.14 32.32 33.85
C ARG A 1150 -20.82 31.63 35.19
N MET A 1151 -21.62 30.62 35.58
CA MET A 1151 -21.42 29.89 36.84
C MET A 1151 -20.13 29.06 36.83
N THR A 1152 -19.77 28.47 35.69
CA THR A 1152 -18.55 27.68 35.51
C THR A 1152 -17.33 28.59 35.56
N MET A 1153 -17.39 29.76 34.91
CA MET A 1153 -16.30 30.76 34.93
C MET A 1153 -15.98 31.27 36.34
N ALA A 1154 -17.01 31.49 37.16
CA ALA A 1154 -16.86 32.05 38.50
C ALA A 1154 -16.13 31.12 39.49
N ARG A 1155 -15.98 29.82 39.15
CA ARG A 1155 -15.29 28.83 40.00
C ARG A 1155 -13.89 28.45 39.50
N MET A 1156 -13.35 29.17 38.52
CA MET A 1156 -12.01 28.92 37.97
C MET A 1156 -10.93 29.60 38.80
N ASP A 1157 -9.74 29.01 38.87
CA ASP A 1157 -8.60 29.64 39.55
C ASP A 1157 -7.96 30.71 38.66
N ARG A 1158 -7.95 30.47 37.34
CA ARG A 1158 -7.38 31.35 36.31
C ARG A 1158 -8.28 31.38 35.09
N LEU A 1159 -8.34 32.51 34.39
CA LEU A 1159 -9.09 32.67 33.15
C LEU A 1159 -8.20 33.16 32.02
N TYR A 1160 -8.23 32.47 30.89
CA TYR A 1160 -7.68 32.94 29.62
C TYR A 1160 -8.83 33.38 28.70
N GLY A 1161 -8.92 34.68 28.45
CA GLY A 1161 -9.80 35.26 27.45
C GLY A 1161 -9.22 35.09 26.05
N VAL A 1162 -9.97 34.46 25.15
CA VAL A 1162 -9.66 34.45 23.71
C VAL A 1162 -10.47 35.56 23.04
N THR A 1163 -9.78 36.59 22.54
CA THR A 1163 -10.39 37.73 21.84
C THR A 1163 -10.07 37.70 20.35
N MET A 1164 -10.95 38.27 19.53
CA MET A 1164 -10.69 38.51 18.11
C MET A 1164 -10.58 40.01 17.90
N ALA A 1165 -9.36 40.55 17.99
CA ALA A 1165 -9.11 41.95 17.67
C ALA A 1165 -9.26 42.22 16.16
N GLU A 1166 -8.90 41.22 15.33
CA GLU A 1166 -9.11 41.19 13.89
C GLU A 1166 -10.04 40.01 13.56
N ARG A 1167 -10.97 40.18 12.63
CA ARG A 1167 -11.91 39.11 12.24
C ARG A 1167 -11.13 37.92 11.68
N GLY A 1168 -11.18 36.78 12.37
CA GLY A 1168 -10.48 35.54 11.99
C GLY A 1168 -9.09 35.34 12.63
N VAL A 1169 -8.60 36.29 13.44
CA VAL A 1169 -7.32 36.16 14.18
C VAL A 1169 -7.58 36.19 15.68
N SER A 1170 -7.25 35.10 16.37
CA SER A 1170 -7.41 34.93 17.80
C SER A 1170 -6.18 35.42 18.57
N LYS A 1171 -6.40 36.12 19.68
CA LYS A 1171 -5.36 36.51 20.65
C LYS A 1171 -5.74 36.04 22.06
N LEU A 1172 -4.76 35.55 22.80
CA LEU A 1172 -4.92 35.07 24.17
C LEU A 1172 -4.61 36.20 25.17
N VAL A 1173 -5.46 36.38 26.17
CA VAL A 1173 -5.29 37.34 27.29
C VAL A 1173 -5.53 36.59 28.59
N SER A 1174 -4.70 36.78 29.63
CA SER A 1174 -4.80 36.04 30.89
C SER A 1174 -5.19 36.92 32.08
N VAL A 1175 -6.02 36.40 32.97
CA VAL A 1175 -6.37 36.99 34.27
C VAL A 1175 -6.28 35.90 35.35
N ASP A 1176 -5.56 36.15 36.43
CA ASP A 1176 -5.53 35.26 37.61
C ASP A 1176 -6.58 35.72 38.63
N LEU A 1177 -7.61 34.91 38.85
CA LEU A 1177 -8.75 35.28 39.70
C LEU A 1177 -8.39 35.20 41.19
N ARG A 1178 -7.50 34.27 41.59
CA ARG A 1178 -7.05 34.18 42.98
C ARG A 1178 -6.18 35.36 43.37
N ALA A 1179 -5.31 35.83 42.46
CA ALA A 1179 -4.53 37.04 42.67
C ALA A 1179 -5.43 38.29 42.78
N ALA A 1180 -6.50 38.36 41.99
CA ALA A 1180 -7.46 39.46 42.03
C ALA A 1180 -8.32 39.44 43.31
N GLU A 1181 -8.75 38.27 43.81
CA GLU A 1181 -9.43 38.12 45.10
C GLU A 1181 -8.52 38.51 46.28
N ALA A 1182 -7.26 38.06 46.27
CA ALA A 1182 -6.28 38.43 47.29
C ALA A 1182 -5.98 39.95 47.30
N LEU A 1183 -5.92 40.60 46.13
CA LEU A 1183 -5.80 42.05 46.01
C LEU A 1183 -7.05 42.81 46.52
N ARG A 1184 -8.25 42.21 46.41
CA ARG A 1184 -9.50 42.79 46.92
C ARG A 1184 -9.67 42.59 48.43
N GLU A 1185 -9.10 41.54 49.02
CA GLU A 1185 -9.08 41.34 50.47
C GLU A 1185 -7.99 42.18 51.17
N MET A 1186 -6.96 42.61 50.42
CA MET A 1186 -5.90 43.52 50.90
C MET A 1186 -6.24 45.02 50.74
N ALA A 1187 -7.27 45.38 49.95
CA ALA A 1187 -7.76 46.73 49.74
C ALA A 1187 -9.04 46.99 50.53
#